data_AF-A0A9P8PFC3-F1
#
_entry.id   AF-A0A9P8PFC3-F1
#
_cell.length_a   1.000
_cell.length_b   1.000
_cell.length_c   1.000
_cell.angle_alpha   90.00
_cell.angle_beta   90.00
_cell.angle_gamma   90.00
#
_symmetry.space_group_name_H-M   'P 1'
#
loop_
_entity.id
_entity.type
_entity.pdbx_description
1 polymer ?
#
loop_
_entity_poly.entity_id
_entity_poly.type
_entity_poly.pdbx_seq_one_letter_code
_entity_poly.pdbx_strand_id
1 'polypeptide(L)'
;MSKFISVPVKKTKEVDWIEPLKKYIERLYGSTAEFEHEIAAFNKLRIDIVHCDQDPIGRDLYYKYYGQLELLELRIALDTLGIEFCWYDAFITSLSNKQHSIAFEKASVLFNLAAIMSHVAAHSDDLKVSYEWFQKSSGVFKFIQESFLHAPSEDLSVQCVESLSKLMLAQAQEAFLLRYIETNDEPKPSLVSRLAKATGKMYGTSSEQIESLKSIQYSWGQYTKIKELYYLSIANYQNALLLKASGKYGQAIAYVKQAEELIKKHQKYSYRHNPGFQEKVKTQISLIKEELELLEKDNDFIYHDMVPSAAALAEIKPMESAKPITIADQKITEIVGRDAFEKIVPLKVHELSSMYSEEVAKVLRAESEKCELADLEFSSTLEFLQLPKSLSDLRSLLDEAEQETDDQLDNDSIDPQVLQAASAVFGTNVDLSKTATLRSQVQSNLDLCDRLISQENQKYASLKAKYGSAFTQEQYPTQLISFQQDLARGKKSLLDAQATDKKIGEIYSGIKDDVDLLSKGPSSQALLSLYKKEPPAQVSLLDMDDQEGDVAGARQKLAKVDTKLQELRYLQKERSNTYEDLKTKGHGDDISKVLLVNRDQQDMDPIFEEELAKFRPYQERIALTVDKQVPLINELKQAMNTVLDDATLKSKLRKREKRNSTTKAVNSRLLGSYEQWKTYKGGVVEGQSFYERLLTFSSNLRFALEKFVGERSNEADKLVSHIELNGPQRDQDLLRQQFERFNLQTQAPPPRQYSQYSQYSNSPGGSFSSSSGGAPPLPSKPNASTDFYSTPSAYDPSLYSQFNRQS
;
A
#
# COMPACT_ATOMS: atom_id res chain seq x y z
N MET A 1 -22.60 -49.42 2.32
CA MET A 1 -21.28 -48.90 2.72
C MET A 1 -20.37 -48.96 1.51
N SER A 2 -19.42 -48.03 1.37
CA SER A 2 -18.56 -47.92 0.18
C SER A 2 -17.59 -49.10 0.01
N LYS A 3 -17.05 -49.27 -1.20
CA LYS A 3 -15.86 -50.09 -1.51
C LYS A 3 -14.60 -49.56 -0.79
N PHE A 4 -14.55 -48.27 -0.47
CA PHE A 4 -13.39 -47.55 0.10
C PHE A 4 -13.70 -46.96 1.50
N ILE A 5 -12.65 -46.69 2.29
CA ILE A 5 -12.78 -45.99 3.58
C ILE A 5 -12.69 -44.48 3.32
N SER A 6 -13.69 -43.71 3.73
CA SER A 6 -13.61 -42.24 3.75
C SER A 6 -13.25 -41.72 5.15
N VAL A 7 -12.58 -40.58 5.20
CA VAL A 7 -12.12 -39.93 6.44
C VAL A 7 -13.25 -39.04 6.99
N PRO A 8 -13.64 -39.16 8.28
CA PRO A 8 -14.66 -38.29 8.86
C PRO A 8 -14.19 -36.83 8.92
N VAL A 9 -15.11 -35.90 8.70
CA VAL A 9 -14.85 -34.46 8.85
C VAL A 9 -14.81 -34.05 10.33
N LYS A 10 -13.83 -33.21 10.69
CA LYS A 10 -13.78 -32.49 11.96
C LYS A 10 -14.98 -31.55 12.05
N LYS A 11 -15.59 -31.44 13.23
CA LYS A 11 -16.58 -30.40 13.51
C LYS A 11 -15.90 -29.16 14.06
N THR A 12 -16.49 -28.00 13.84
CA THR A 12 -16.05 -26.71 14.39
C THR A 12 -17.23 -26.01 15.04
N LYS A 13 -16.95 -25.03 15.90
CA LYS A 13 -17.96 -24.04 16.30
C LYS A 13 -17.99 -22.89 15.29
N GLU A 14 -19.03 -22.07 15.37
CA GLU A 14 -19.02 -20.74 14.78
C GLU A 14 -18.00 -19.86 15.50
N VAL A 15 -17.40 -18.93 14.75
CA VAL A 15 -16.35 -18.02 15.19
C VAL A 15 -16.66 -16.68 14.54
N ASP A 16 -16.72 -15.59 15.31
CA ASP A 16 -16.92 -14.25 14.75
C ASP A 16 -15.60 -13.68 14.22
N TRP A 17 -15.58 -13.39 12.92
CA TRP A 17 -14.53 -12.62 12.27
C TRP A 17 -14.84 -11.11 12.21
N ILE A 18 -16.08 -10.69 12.49
CA ILE A 18 -16.51 -9.31 12.28
C ILE A 18 -15.91 -8.37 13.33
N GLU A 19 -16.14 -8.58 14.63
CA GLU A 19 -15.59 -7.69 15.66
C GLU A 19 -14.05 -7.60 15.66
N PRO A 20 -13.28 -8.71 15.54
CA PRO A 20 -11.82 -8.65 15.55
C PRO A 20 -11.26 -7.89 14.35
N LEU A 21 -11.76 -8.16 13.13
CA LEU A 21 -11.31 -7.47 11.92
C LEU A 21 -11.71 -5.99 11.94
N LYS A 22 -12.95 -5.65 12.35
CA LYS A 22 -13.40 -4.26 12.47
C LYS A 22 -12.50 -3.46 13.43
N LYS A 23 -12.21 -3.99 14.63
CA LYS A 23 -11.34 -3.32 15.63
C LYS A 23 -9.90 -3.16 15.15
N TYR A 24 -9.39 -4.13 14.39
CA TYR A 24 -8.04 -4.05 13.81
C TYR A 24 -7.94 -2.99 12.70
N ILE A 25 -8.94 -2.96 11.81
CA ILE A 25 -9.02 -2.00 10.69
C ILE A 25 -9.26 -0.58 11.22
N GLU A 26 -10.17 -0.40 12.18
CA GLU A 26 -10.41 0.88 12.86
C GLU A 26 -9.13 1.45 13.48
N ARG A 27 -8.32 0.62 14.15
CA ARG A 27 -7.03 1.00 14.73
C ARG A 27 -5.97 1.43 13.70
N LEU A 28 -6.03 0.92 12.46
CA LEU A 28 -5.04 1.21 11.41
C LEU A 28 -5.47 2.33 10.45
N TYR A 29 -6.74 2.34 10.05
CA TYR A 29 -7.28 3.17 8.98
C TYR A 29 -8.27 4.24 9.49
N GLY A 30 -8.69 4.20 10.76
CA GLY A 30 -9.63 5.16 11.37
C GLY A 30 -11.07 5.10 10.87
N SER A 31 -11.34 4.41 9.76
CA SER A 31 -12.66 4.19 9.17
C SER A 31 -12.79 2.76 8.66
N THR A 32 -13.90 2.12 9.01
CA THR A 32 -14.18 0.71 8.68
C THR A 32 -15.21 0.57 7.55
N ALA A 33 -15.86 1.67 7.14
CA ALA A 33 -17.01 1.69 6.24
C ALA A 33 -16.73 1.06 4.86
N GLU A 34 -15.51 1.21 4.33
CA GLU A 34 -15.12 0.67 3.02
C GLU A 34 -14.77 -0.83 3.02
N PHE A 35 -14.84 -1.48 4.18
CA PHE A 35 -14.46 -2.89 4.36
C PHE A 35 -15.57 -3.75 4.97
N GLU A 36 -16.70 -3.16 5.40
CA GLU A 36 -17.73 -3.91 6.14
C GLU A 36 -18.37 -5.03 5.30
N HIS A 37 -18.53 -4.81 4.00
CA HIS A 37 -19.09 -5.80 3.08
C HIS A 37 -18.11 -6.97 2.86
N GLU A 38 -16.83 -6.67 2.70
CA GLU A 38 -15.73 -7.62 2.55
C GLU A 38 -15.57 -8.49 3.82
N ILE A 39 -15.59 -7.86 5.00
CA ILE A 39 -15.58 -8.56 6.31
C ILE A 39 -16.82 -9.45 6.47
N ALA A 40 -18.02 -8.95 6.14
CA ALA A 40 -19.25 -9.73 6.22
C ALA A 40 -19.28 -10.91 5.24
N ALA A 41 -18.74 -10.73 4.03
CA ALA A 41 -18.60 -11.81 3.04
C ALA A 41 -17.62 -12.89 3.52
N PHE A 42 -16.49 -12.50 4.12
CA PHE A 42 -15.52 -13.45 4.69
C PHE A 42 -16.10 -14.22 5.89
N ASN A 43 -16.78 -13.53 6.81
CA ASN A 43 -17.47 -14.19 7.93
C ASN A 43 -18.58 -15.13 7.43
N LYS A 44 -19.31 -14.76 6.36
CA LYS A 44 -20.28 -15.63 5.72
C LYS A 44 -19.61 -16.89 5.14
N LEU A 45 -18.50 -16.77 4.41
CA LEU A 45 -17.75 -17.94 3.92
C LEU A 45 -17.37 -18.89 5.06
N ARG A 46 -17.03 -18.36 6.25
CA ARG A 46 -16.78 -19.18 7.43
C ARG A 46 -18.04 -19.87 7.96
N ILE A 47 -19.20 -19.22 7.97
CA ILE A 47 -20.48 -19.83 8.38
C ILE A 47 -20.92 -20.90 7.36
N ASP A 48 -20.74 -20.64 6.06
CA ASP A 48 -21.09 -21.54 4.97
C ASP A 48 -20.31 -22.87 5.06
N ILE A 49 -19.03 -22.87 5.48
CA ILE A 49 -18.26 -24.13 5.69
C ILE A 49 -18.60 -24.91 6.98
N VAL A 50 -19.24 -24.28 7.97
CA VAL A 50 -19.74 -24.98 9.19
C VAL A 50 -20.92 -25.89 8.85
N HIS A 51 -21.78 -25.43 7.94
CA HIS A 51 -23.06 -26.05 7.59
C HIS A 51 -23.00 -26.88 6.31
N CYS A 52 -21.79 -27.22 5.84
CA CYS A 52 -21.62 -27.76 4.49
C CYS A 52 -21.66 -29.29 4.43
N ASP A 53 -22.38 -29.80 3.42
CA ASP A 53 -22.44 -31.22 3.09
C ASP A 53 -21.14 -31.73 2.44
N GLN A 54 -20.97 -33.05 2.42
CA GLN A 54 -19.73 -33.75 2.03
C GLN A 54 -19.56 -33.87 0.49
N ASP A 55 -19.97 -32.83 -0.23
CA ASP A 55 -20.15 -32.80 -1.67
C ASP A 55 -19.06 -32.01 -2.42
N PRO A 56 -18.97 -32.14 -3.76
CA PRO A 56 -18.08 -31.31 -4.59
C PRO A 56 -18.27 -29.80 -4.43
N ILE A 57 -19.48 -29.34 -4.07
CA ILE A 57 -19.78 -27.94 -3.76
C ILE A 57 -19.07 -27.53 -2.46
N GLY A 58 -19.10 -28.38 -1.44
CA GLY A 58 -18.43 -28.13 -0.16
C GLY A 58 -16.92 -28.08 -0.30
N ARG A 59 -16.32 -28.99 -1.10
CA ARG A 59 -14.90 -28.91 -1.48
C ARG A 59 -14.52 -27.52 -1.99
N ASP A 60 -15.34 -26.91 -2.85
CA ASP A 60 -15.03 -25.60 -3.45
C ASP A 60 -15.23 -24.43 -2.48
N LEU A 61 -16.14 -24.55 -1.51
CA LEU A 61 -16.24 -23.61 -0.38
C LEU A 61 -15.02 -23.70 0.55
N TYR A 62 -14.55 -24.92 0.85
CA TYR A 62 -13.34 -25.14 1.65
C TYR A 62 -12.08 -24.61 0.94
N TYR A 63 -11.93 -24.82 -0.37
CA TYR A 63 -10.84 -24.18 -1.16
C TYR A 63 -10.92 -22.65 -1.11
N LYS A 64 -12.11 -22.07 -1.33
CA LYS A 64 -12.31 -20.62 -1.29
C LYS A 64 -11.96 -20.02 0.07
N TYR A 65 -12.48 -20.61 1.15
CA TYR A 65 -12.16 -20.13 2.49
C TYR A 65 -10.66 -20.25 2.78
N TYR A 66 -10.03 -21.40 2.49
CA TYR A 66 -8.60 -21.59 2.69
C TYR A 66 -7.76 -20.55 1.92
N GLY A 67 -8.01 -20.32 0.63
CA GLY A 67 -7.23 -19.35 -0.14
C GLY A 67 -7.46 -17.89 0.26
N GLN A 68 -8.69 -17.52 0.66
CA GLN A 68 -8.94 -16.19 1.23
C GLN A 68 -8.29 -16.02 2.62
N LEU A 69 -8.16 -17.11 3.39
CA LEU A 69 -7.43 -17.14 4.68
C LEU A 69 -5.91 -16.98 4.49
N GLU A 70 -5.33 -17.57 3.45
CA GLU A 70 -3.93 -17.34 3.03
C GLU A 70 -3.70 -15.88 2.59
N LEU A 71 -4.57 -15.34 1.71
CA LEU A 71 -4.50 -13.94 1.27
C LEU A 71 -4.64 -12.95 2.43
N LEU A 72 -5.47 -13.27 3.42
CA LEU A 72 -5.65 -12.46 4.63
C LEU A 72 -4.40 -12.46 5.53
N GLU A 73 -3.65 -13.56 5.62
CA GLU A 73 -2.40 -13.67 6.41
C GLU A 73 -1.22 -12.91 5.78
N LEU A 74 -1.21 -12.75 4.45
CA LEU A 74 -0.28 -11.84 3.77
C LEU A 74 -0.53 -10.38 4.20
N ARG A 75 -1.80 -10.01 4.39
CA ARG A 75 -2.29 -8.64 4.63
C ARG A 75 -2.34 -8.22 6.10
N ILE A 76 -2.70 -9.14 6.99
CA ILE A 76 -2.95 -8.89 8.43
C ILE A 76 -2.11 -9.83 9.27
N ALA A 77 -1.51 -9.31 10.35
CA ALA A 77 -0.85 -10.11 11.37
C ALA A 77 -1.90 -10.83 12.25
N LEU A 78 -2.45 -11.94 11.74
CA LEU A 78 -3.66 -12.59 12.26
C LEU A 78 -3.55 -13.04 13.72
N ASP A 79 -2.37 -13.43 14.20
CA ASP A 79 -2.14 -13.78 15.62
C ASP A 79 -2.42 -12.59 16.57
N THR A 80 -2.38 -11.35 16.08
CA THR A 80 -2.70 -10.14 16.88
C THR A 80 -4.20 -9.89 17.05
N LEU A 81 -5.07 -10.67 16.38
CA LEU A 81 -6.54 -10.57 16.52
C LEU A 81 -7.07 -11.37 17.72
N GLY A 82 -6.33 -12.37 18.22
CA GLY A 82 -6.71 -13.17 19.40
C GLY A 82 -7.94 -14.07 19.22
N ILE A 83 -8.36 -14.37 17.99
CA ILE A 83 -9.58 -15.15 17.67
C ILE A 83 -9.45 -16.59 18.21
N GLU A 84 -10.45 -17.09 18.95
CA GLU A 84 -10.43 -18.44 19.54
C GLU A 84 -11.05 -19.48 18.58
N PHE A 85 -10.22 -20.27 17.90
CA PHE A 85 -10.68 -21.34 17.02
C PHE A 85 -10.93 -22.63 17.80
N CYS A 86 -12.15 -23.19 17.68
CA CYS A 86 -12.63 -24.33 18.46
C CYS A 86 -13.03 -25.49 17.53
N TRP A 87 -12.22 -26.54 17.51
CA TRP A 87 -12.38 -27.71 16.64
C TRP A 87 -12.47 -29.01 17.43
N TYR A 88 -13.33 -29.90 16.99
CA TYR A 88 -13.47 -31.25 17.51
C TYR A 88 -12.52 -32.22 16.77
N ASP A 89 -12.14 -33.29 17.45
CA ASP A 89 -11.38 -34.39 16.82
C ASP A 89 -12.28 -35.19 15.84
N ALA A 90 -11.72 -35.57 14.70
CA ALA A 90 -12.41 -36.28 13.62
C ALA A 90 -12.85 -37.70 14.01
N PHE A 91 -12.09 -38.36 14.87
CA PHE A 91 -12.33 -39.75 15.29
C PHE A 91 -13.01 -39.81 16.66
N ILE A 92 -12.70 -38.87 17.55
CA ILE A 92 -13.22 -38.79 18.92
C ILE A 92 -14.05 -37.51 19.08
N THR A 93 -15.29 -37.52 18.59
CA THR A 93 -16.19 -36.35 18.55
C THR A 93 -16.48 -35.67 19.90
N SER A 94 -16.14 -36.30 21.03
CA SER A 94 -16.23 -35.73 22.38
C SER A 94 -15.01 -34.90 22.79
N LEU A 95 -13.89 -34.99 22.08
CA LEU A 95 -12.68 -34.23 22.33
C LEU A 95 -12.72 -32.92 21.53
N SER A 96 -12.64 -31.78 22.22
CA SER A 96 -12.56 -30.45 21.60
C SER A 96 -11.25 -29.76 21.94
N ASN A 97 -10.52 -29.35 20.91
CA ASN A 97 -9.27 -28.60 21.03
C ASN A 97 -9.51 -27.14 20.64
N LYS A 98 -8.84 -26.23 21.35
CA LYS A 98 -9.00 -24.79 21.17
C LYS A 98 -7.63 -24.10 21.09
N GLN A 99 -7.45 -23.19 20.14
CA GLN A 99 -6.25 -22.37 20.03
C GLN A 99 -6.57 -21.00 19.42
N HIS A 100 -5.71 -20.02 19.66
CA HIS A 100 -5.77 -18.70 19.03
C HIS A 100 -4.90 -18.56 17.77
N SER A 101 -4.23 -19.64 17.34
CA SER A 101 -3.33 -19.62 16.18
C SER A 101 -4.07 -19.86 14.88
N ILE A 102 -3.80 -19.02 13.88
CA ILE A 102 -4.30 -19.17 12.51
C ILE A 102 -3.86 -20.49 11.86
N ALA A 103 -2.69 -21.02 12.21
CA ALA A 103 -2.17 -22.28 11.70
C ALA A 103 -3.07 -23.49 12.07
N PHE A 104 -3.73 -23.46 13.22
CA PHE A 104 -4.65 -24.51 13.66
C PHE A 104 -5.98 -24.49 12.88
N GLU A 105 -6.47 -23.30 12.55
CA GLU A 105 -7.61 -23.11 11.66
C GLU A 105 -7.26 -23.61 10.24
N LYS A 106 -6.13 -23.16 9.66
CA LYS A 106 -5.62 -23.63 8.36
C LYS A 106 -5.51 -25.15 8.29
N ALA A 107 -4.83 -25.78 9.26
CA ALA A 107 -4.66 -27.23 9.31
C ALA A 107 -6.00 -27.99 9.42
N SER A 108 -6.96 -27.48 10.20
CA SER A 108 -8.28 -28.11 10.37
C SER A 108 -9.16 -27.96 9.12
N VAL A 109 -9.12 -26.81 8.46
CA VAL A 109 -9.80 -26.56 7.17
C VAL A 109 -9.23 -27.47 6.08
N LEU A 110 -7.91 -27.61 6.00
CA LEU A 110 -7.25 -28.51 5.04
C LEU A 110 -7.55 -29.99 5.34
N PHE A 111 -7.63 -30.40 6.60
CA PHE A 111 -8.04 -31.76 6.98
C PHE A 111 -9.47 -32.04 6.50
N ASN A 112 -10.41 -31.12 6.70
CA ASN A 112 -11.77 -31.25 6.20
C ASN A 112 -11.84 -31.27 4.67
N LEU A 113 -11.05 -30.45 3.98
CA LEU A 113 -10.93 -30.47 2.53
C LEU A 113 -10.47 -31.86 2.02
N ALA A 114 -9.43 -32.43 2.63
CA ALA A 114 -8.94 -33.78 2.31
C ALA A 114 -9.97 -34.88 2.64
N ALA A 115 -10.70 -34.73 3.76
CA ALA A 115 -11.77 -35.63 4.16
C ALA A 115 -12.95 -35.60 3.19
N ILE A 116 -13.42 -34.42 2.77
CA ILE A 116 -14.47 -34.26 1.74
C ILE A 116 -14.01 -34.88 0.41
N MET A 117 -12.76 -34.67 -0.02
CA MET A 117 -12.22 -35.36 -1.21
C MET A 117 -12.27 -36.88 -1.06
N SER A 118 -11.96 -37.44 0.11
CA SER A 118 -12.07 -38.89 0.36
C SER A 118 -13.52 -39.39 0.33
N HIS A 119 -14.47 -38.58 0.79
CA HIS A 119 -15.90 -38.88 0.74
C HIS A 119 -16.42 -38.88 -0.70
N VAL A 120 -16.09 -37.86 -1.50
CA VAL A 120 -16.43 -37.78 -2.92
C VAL A 120 -15.78 -38.94 -3.69
N ALA A 121 -14.51 -39.26 -3.42
CA ALA A 121 -13.81 -40.38 -4.04
C ALA A 121 -14.46 -41.75 -3.71
N ALA A 122 -14.88 -41.93 -2.45
CA ALA A 122 -15.49 -43.17 -1.98
C ALA A 122 -16.95 -43.36 -2.43
N HIS A 123 -17.68 -42.30 -2.78
CA HIS A 123 -19.07 -42.37 -3.23
C HIS A 123 -19.25 -42.17 -4.75
N SER A 124 -18.18 -41.90 -5.50
CA SER A 124 -18.23 -41.87 -6.97
C SER A 124 -18.20 -43.28 -7.57
N ASP A 125 -19.04 -43.51 -8.58
CA ASP A 125 -19.05 -44.76 -9.36
C ASP A 125 -17.96 -44.78 -10.46
N ASP A 126 -17.47 -43.64 -10.95
CA ASP A 126 -16.34 -43.62 -11.88
C ASP A 126 -15.00 -43.70 -11.12
N LEU A 127 -14.38 -44.88 -11.20
CA LEU A 127 -13.07 -45.14 -10.61
C LEU A 127 -11.95 -44.21 -11.09
N LYS A 128 -12.08 -43.52 -12.23
CA LYS A 128 -11.15 -42.44 -12.63
C LYS A 128 -11.30 -41.21 -11.73
N VAL A 129 -12.53 -40.84 -11.42
CA VAL A 129 -12.87 -39.72 -10.53
C VAL A 129 -12.45 -40.08 -9.10
N SER A 130 -12.71 -41.30 -8.64
CA SER A 130 -12.17 -41.81 -7.36
C SER A 130 -10.64 -41.74 -7.31
N TYR A 131 -9.95 -42.22 -8.35
CA TYR A 131 -8.49 -42.19 -8.46
C TYR A 131 -7.92 -40.78 -8.29
N GLU A 132 -8.45 -39.81 -9.06
CA GLU A 132 -7.98 -38.43 -9.04
C GLU A 132 -8.22 -37.74 -7.69
N TRP A 133 -9.39 -37.94 -7.06
CA TRP A 133 -9.68 -37.34 -5.76
C TRP A 133 -8.90 -37.98 -4.61
N PHE A 134 -8.64 -39.30 -4.65
CA PHE A 134 -7.74 -39.95 -3.68
C PHE A 134 -6.29 -39.45 -3.81
N GLN A 135 -5.78 -39.20 -5.02
CA GLN A 135 -4.46 -38.58 -5.23
C GLN A 135 -4.37 -37.15 -4.66
N LYS A 136 -5.42 -36.34 -4.85
CA LYS A 136 -5.48 -34.96 -4.30
C LYS A 136 -5.60 -34.97 -2.79
N SER A 137 -6.50 -35.80 -2.22
CA SER A 137 -6.65 -35.98 -0.77
C SER A 137 -5.34 -36.41 -0.11
N SER A 138 -4.65 -37.40 -0.69
CA SER A 138 -3.31 -37.85 -0.25
C SER A 138 -2.29 -36.71 -0.22
N GLY A 139 -2.28 -35.84 -1.24
CA GLY A 139 -1.39 -34.69 -1.32
C GLY A 139 -1.73 -33.54 -0.36
N VAL A 140 -3.02 -33.30 -0.09
CA VAL A 140 -3.46 -32.34 0.94
C VAL A 140 -3.02 -32.81 2.33
N PHE A 141 -3.23 -34.08 2.68
CA PHE A 141 -2.69 -34.64 3.93
C PHE A 141 -1.16 -34.54 3.99
N LYS A 142 -0.43 -34.83 2.91
CA LYS A 142 1.03 -34.69 2.89
C LYS A 142 1.48 -33.24 3.15
N PHE A 143 0.80 -32.25 2.56
CA PHE A 143 1.08 -30.85 2.85
C PHE A 143 0.83 -30.47 4.32
N ILE A 144 -0.24 -31.00 4.94
CA ILE A 144 -0.50 -30.80 6.38
C ILE A 144 0.66 -31.37 7.21
N GLN A 145 1.12 -32.58 6.88
CA GLN A 145 2.25 -33.24 7.54
C GLN A 145 3.54 -32.40 7.49
N GLU A 146 3.82 -31.80 6.34
CA GLU A 146 5.06 -31.03 6.11
C GLU A 146 4.98 -29.60 6.67
N SER A 147 3.78 -29.02 6.80
CA SER A 147 3.60 -27.61 7.21
C SER A 147 3.26 -27.42 8.70
N PHE A 148 2.62 -28.40 9.37
CA PHE A 148 2.05 -28.21 10.71
C PHE A 148 2.58 -29.22 11.74
N LEU A 149 3.88 -29.15 12.07
CA LEU A 149 4.58 -30.13 12.92
C LEU A 149 4.17 -30.13 14.41
N HIS A 150 3.42 -29.14 14.88
CA HIS A 150 3.10 -28.92 16.31
C HIS A 150 1.59 -28.84 16.59
N ALA A 151 0.79 -29.67 15.91
CA ALA A 151 -0.65 -29.74 16.12
C ALA A 151 -1.04 -30.23 17.54
N PRO A 152 -2.12 -29.69 18.15
CA PRO A 152 -2.55 -30.05 19.49
C PRO A 152 -3.43 -31.30 19.57
N SER A 153 -4.05 -31.74 18.46
CA SER A 153 -5.00 -32.85 18.43
C SER A 153 -4.40 -34.11 17.81
N GLU A 154 -4.84 -35.28 18.27
CA GLU A 154 -4.31 -36.56 17.80
C GLU A 154 -4.62 -36.79 16.31
N ASP A 155 -5.78 -36.35 15.82
CA ASP A 155 -6.14 -36.41 14.40
C ASP A 155 -5.25 -35.58 13.45
N LEU A 156 -4.69 -34.47 13.92
CA LEU A 156 -3.74 -33.62 13.18
C LEU A 156 -2.28 -33.96 13.47
N SER A 157 -2.01 -34.99 14.30
CA SER A 157 -0.63 -35.41 14.57
C SER A 157 0.07 -35.91 13.29
N VAL A 158 1.37 -35.62 13.18
CA VAL A 158 2.21 -35.96 12.01
C VAL A 158 2.06 -37.43 11.61
N GLN A 159 2.00 -38.35 12.58
CA GLN A 159 1.84 -39.79 12.36
C GLN A 159 0.44 -40.16 11.85
N CYS A 160 -0.61 -39.54 12.39
CA CYS A 160 -1.97 -39.76 11.91
C CYS A 160 -2.13 -39.29 10.46
N VAL A 161 -1.74 -38.04 10.20
CA VAL A 161 -1.82 -37.40 8.88
C VAL A 161 -0.99 -38.15 7.82
N GLU A 162 0.21 -38.63 8.16
CA GLU A 162 1.01 -39.50 7.27
C GLU A 162 0.27 -40.80 6.93
N SER A 163 -0.31 -41.48 7.94
CA SER A 163 -1.03 -42.74 7.74
C SER A 163 -2.29 -42.55 6.87
N LEU A 164 -2.98 -41.42 7.01
CA LEU A 164 -4.11 -41.03 6.16
C LEU A 164 -3.65 -40.73 4.73
N SER A 165 -2.55 -40.00 4.55
CA SER A 165 -1.97 -39.72 3.23
C SER A 165 -1.65 -41.03 2.46
N LYS A 166 -1.03 -42.01 3.13
CA LYS A 166 -0.75 -43.33 2.53
C LYS A 166 -2.00 -44.18 2.31
N LEU A 167 -2.98 -44.12 3.22
CA LEU A 167 -4.26 -44.81 3.05
C LEU A 167 -4.99 -44.33 1.79
N MET A 168 -5.06 -43.01 1.58
CA MET A 168 -5.63 -42.42 0.37
C MET A 168 -4.84 -42.85 -0.88
N LEU A 169 -3.50 -42.88 -0.80
CA LEU A 169 -2.67 -43.31 -1.94
C LEU A 169 -2.85 -44.79 -2.29
N ALA A 170 -3.02 -45.67 -1.29
CA ALA A 170 -3.35 -47.08 -1.49
C ALA A 170 -4.75 -47.26 -2.12
N GLN A 171 -5.72 -46.44 -1.74
CA GLN A 171 -7.06 -46.41 -2.35
C GLN A 171 -7.06 -45.87 -3.79
N ALA A 172 -6.22 -44.88 -4.11
CA ALA A 172 -5.98 -44.47 -5.48
C ALA A 172 -5.42 -45.65 -6.32
N GLN A 173 -4.37 -46.31 -5.83
CA GLN A 173 -3.78 -47.47 -6.51
C GLN A 173 -4.78 -48.64 -6.66
N GLU A 174 -5.68 -48.84 -5.69
CA GLU A 174 -6.83 -49.76 -5.81
C GLU A 174 -7.82 -49.33 -6.90
N ALA A 175 -8.26 -48.06 -6.91
CA ALA A 175 -9.20 -47.55 -7.91
C ALA A 175 -8.64 -47.66 -9.34
N PHE A 176 -7.35 -47.39 -9.53
CA PHE A 176 -6.67 -47.57 -10.81
C PHE A 176 -6.61 -49.05 -11.24
N LEU A 177 -6.27 -49.96 -10.31
CA LEU A 177 -6.24 -51.41 -10.56
C LEU A 177 -7.63 -51.94 -10.93
N LEU A 178 -8.67 -51.58 -10.16
CA LEU A 178 -10.05 -51.97 -10.43
C LEU A 178 -10.51 -51.42 -11.78
N ARG A 179 -10.22 -50.14 -12.09
CA ARG A 179 -10.53 -49.54 -13.39
C ARG A 179 -9.83 -50.28 -14.53
N TYR A 180 -8.57 -50.65 -14.38
CA TYR A 180 -7.84 -51.40 -15.41
C TYR A 180 -8.45 -52.78 -15.67
N ILE A 181 -8.99 -53.45 -14.65
CA ILE A 181 -9.69 -54.73 -14.78
C ILE A 181 -11.10 -54.55 -15.37
N GLU A 182 -11.83 -53.50 -14.97
CA GLU A 182 -13.21 -53.24 -15.42
C GLU A 182 -13.30 -52.58 -16.82
N THR A 183 -12.20 -52.01 -17.36
CA THR A 183 -12.18 -51.30 -18.66
C THR A 183 -11.56 -52.11 -19.82
N ASN A 184 -10.91 -53.25 -19.56
CA ASN A 184 -10.27 -54.08 -20.59
C ASN A 184 -10.83 -55.50 -20.55
N ASP A 185 -11.36 -56.00 -21.68
CA ASP A 185 -11.89 -57.36 -21.78
C ASP A 185 -10.80 -58.43 -21.54
N GLU A 186 -9.55 -58.14 -21.95
CA GLU A 186 -8.37 -58.95 -21.65
C GLU A 186 -7.29 -58.15 -20.87
N PRO A 187 -7.39 -58.05 -19.54
CA PRO A 187 -6.43 -57.31 -18.73
C PRO A 187 -5.12 -58.10 -18.58
N LYS A 188 -4.05 -57.64 -19.25
CA LYS A 188 -2.74 -58.33 -19.30
C LYS A 188 -2.22 -58.78 -17.92
N PRO A 189 -2.09 -60.09 -17.61
CA PRO A 189 -1.73 -60.59 -16.27
C PRO A 189 -0.39 -60.06 -15.72
N SER A 190 0.57 -59.81 -16.61
CA SER A 190 1.86 -59.17 -16.26
C SER A 190 1.70 -57.76 -15.70
N LEU A 191 0.67 -56.99 -16.10
CA LEU A 191 0.43 -55.66 -15.56
C LEU A 191 -0.43 -55.74 -14.29
N VAL A 192 -1.48 -56.56 -14.29
CA VAL A 192 -2.36 -56.78 -13.12
C VAL A 192 -1.55 -57.25 -11.91
N SER A 193 -0.64 -58.21 -12.08
CA SER A 193 0.23 -58.72 -11.00
C SER A 193 1.12 -57.64 -10.39
N ARG A 194 1.76 -56.80 -11.22
CA ARG A 194 2.64 -55.71 -10.75
C ARG A 194 1.88 -54.56 -10.08
N LEU A 195 0.69 -54.22 -10.58
CA LEU A 195 -0.19 -53.22 -9.98
C LEU A 195 -0.73 -53.73 -8.63
N ALA A 196 -1.28 -54.95 -8.58
CA ALA A 196 -1.81 -55.57 -7.36
C ALA A 196 -0.72 -55.79 -6.29
N LYS A 197 0.52 -56.10 -6.68
CA LYS A 197 1.65 -56.18 -5.75
C LYS A 197 1.95 -54.82 -5.10
N ALA A 198 1.84 -53.72 -5.84
CA ALA A 198 1.95 -52.37 -5.30
C ALA A 198 0.77 -52.06 -4.37
N THR A 199 -0.48 -52.25 -4.82
CA THR A 199 -1.69 -52.04 -3.98
C THR A 199 -1.61 -52.79 -2.65
N GLY A 200 -1.21 -54.06 -2.68
CA GLY A 200 -1.02 -54.89 -1.49
C GLY A 200 0.04 -54.31 -0.55
N LYS A 201 1.24 -53.99 -1.06
CA LYS A 201 2.33 -53.41 -0.27
C LYS A 201 1.95 -52.07 0.37
N MET A 202 1.27 -51.20 -0.38
CA MET A 202 0.82 -49.88 0.10
C MET A 202 -0.23 -50.02 1.21
N TYR A 203 -1.14 -51.00 1.11
CA TYR A 203 -2.07 -51.32 2.20
C TYR A 203 -1.35 -51.91 3.42
N GLY A 204 -0.34 -52.77 3.23
CA GLY A 204 0.48 -53.28 4.33
C GLY A 204 1.12 -52.16 5.14
N THR A 205 1.85 -51.25 4.48
CA THR A 205 2.47 -50.09 5.15
C THR A 205 1.44 -49.14 5.78
N SER A 206 0.24 -49.04 5.21
CA SER A 206 -0.85 -48.22 5.80
C SER A 206 -1.43 -48.90 7.04
N SER A 207 -1.63 -50.23 7.01
CA SER A 207 -2.19 -51.00 8.13
C SER A 207 -1.30 -50.96 9.35
N GLU A 208 0.02 -51.06 9.19
CA GLU A 208 1.00 -51.04 10.29
C GLU A 208 1.04 -49.67 10.98
N GLN A 209 0.92 -48.58 10.22
CA GLN A 209 0.80 -47.23 10.80
C GLN A 209 -0.56 -47.01 11.46
N ILE A 210 -1.67 -47.48 10.87
CA ILE A 210 -3.01 -47.38 11.47
C ILE A 210 -3.11 -48.21 12.76
N GLU A 211 -2.52 -49.40 12.83
CA GLU A 211 -2.47 -50.23 14.05
C GLU A 211 -1.63 -49.60 15.17
N SER A 212 -0.68 -48.71 14.86
CA SER A 212 0.09 -47.95 15.86
C SER A 212 -0.70 -46.79 16.50
N LEU A 213 -1.79 -46.34 15.86
CA LEU A 213 -2.56 -45.16 16.25
C LEU A 213 -3.79 -45.54 17.08
N LYS A 214 -3.79 -45.16 18.37
CA LYS A 214 -4.87 -45.48 19.32
C LYS A 214 -6.22 -44.83 18.98
N SER A 215 -6.19 -43.72 18.24
CA SER A 215 -7.33 -42.82 17.99
C SER A 215 -8.17 -43.25 16.79
N ILE A 216 -7.57 -43.98 15.83
CA ILE A 216 -8.28 -44.48 14.63
C ILE A 216 -9.08 -45.74 15.00
N GLN A 217 -10.26 -45.91 14.37
CA GLN A 217 -11.07 -47.11 14.60
C GLN A 217 -10.32 -48.39 14.23
N TYR A 218 -10.20 -49.32 15.18
CA TYR A 218 -9.59 -50.66 14.99
C TYR A 218 -10.16 -51.46 13.79
N SER A 219 -11.39 -51.14 13.37
CA SER A 219 -12.01 -51.69 12.15
C SER A 219 -11.26 -51.35 10.85
N TRP A 220 -10.54 -50.22 10.80
CA TRP A 220 -9.80 -49.76 9.61
C TRP A 220 -8.48 -50.50 9.44
N GLY A 221 -7.73 -50.72 10.53
CA GLY A 221 -6.53 -51.57 10.52
C GLY A 221 -6.85 -52.98 10.04
N GLN A 222 -7.90 -53.60 10.60
CA GLN A 222 -8.36 -54.91 10.14
C GLN A 222 -8.79 -54.92 8.67
N TYR A 223 -9.59 -53.94 8.21
CA TYR A 223 -10.05 -53.93 6.81
C TYR A 223 -8.91 -53.68 5.81
N THR A 224 -7.96 -52.80 6.12
CA THR A 224 -6.76 -52.58 5.30
C THR A 224 -5.85 -53.81 5.27
N LYS A 225 -5.69 -54.55 6.38
CA LYS A 225 -4.94 -55.82 6.41
C LYS A 225 -5.59 -56.92 5.55
N ILE A 226 -6.93 -56.98 5.51
CA ILE A 226 -7.63 -57.90 4.58
C ILE A 226 -7.38 -57.47 3.12
N LYS A 227 -7.42 -56.16 2.80
CA LYS A 227 -7.11 -55.67 1.45
C LYS A 227 -5.67 -55.97 1.02
N GLU A 228 -4.68 -55.83 1.92
CA GLU A 228 -3.31 -56.26 1.67
C GLU A 228 -3.27 -57.74 1.26
N LEU A 229 -3.78 -58.64 2.12
CA LEU A 229 -3.73 -60.09 1.88
C LEU A 229 -4.45 -60.49 0.58
N TYR A 230 -5.57 -59.83 0.27
CA TYR A 230 -6.33 -60.03 -0.96
C TYR A 230 -5.53 -59.60 -2.21
N TYR A 231 -4.98 -58.38 -2.24
CA TYR A 231 -4.24 -57.89 -3.41
C TYR A 231 -2.87 -58.56 -3.58
N LEU A 232 -2.20 -58.96 -2.49
CA LEU A 232 -1.00 -59.81 -2.57
C LEU A 232 -1.32 -61.20 -3.13
N SER A 233 -2.47 -61.78 -2.76
CA SER A 233 -2.93 -63.08 -3.30
C SER A 233 -3.25 -62.98 -4.80
N ILE A 234 -3.98 -61.94 -5.22
CA ILE A 234 -4.22 -61.64 -6.65
C ILE A 234 -2.91 -61.43 -7.41
N ALA A 235 -1.94 -60.71 -6.84
CA ALA A 235 -0.65 -60.45 -7.48
C ALA A 235 0.08 -61.75 -7.82
N ASN A 236 0.15 -62.67 -6.86
CA ASN A 236 0.77 -63.98 -7.02
C ASN A 236 0.00 -64.87 -8.01
N TYR A 237 -1.34 -64.90 -7.93
CA TYR A 237 -2.20 -65.65 -8.85
C TYR A 237 -2.03 -65.18 -10.30
N GLN A 238 -2.07 -63.87 -10.55
CA GLN A 238 -1.89 -63.30 -11.90
C GLN A 238 -0.46 -63.50 -12.44
N ASN A 239 0.54 -63.59 -11.56
CA ASN A 239 1.91 -63.96 -11.95
C ASN A 239 2.03 -65.47 -12.27
N ALA A 240 1.28 -66.34 -11.58
CA ALA A 240 1.20 -67.76 -11.91
C ALA A 240 0.58 -68.00 -13.29
N LEU A 241 -0.49 -67.28 -13.64
CA LEU A 241 -1.09 -67.33 -14.99
C LEU A 241 -0.08 -66.89 -16.09
N LEU A 242 0.73 -65.87 -15.83
CA LEU A 242 1.81 -65.46 -16.74
C LEU A 242 2.87 -66.56 -16.92
N LEU A 243 3.19 -67.31 -15.86
CA LEU A 243 4.18 -68.40 -15.89
C LEU A 243 3.61 -69.68 -16.53
N LYS A 244 2.31 -69.97 -16.33
CA LYS A 244 1.55 -71.00 -17.06
C LYS A 244 1.59 -70.74 -18.56
N ALA A 245 1.30 -69.50 -18.99
CA ALA A 245 1.44 -69.07 -20.38
C ALA A 245 2.88 -69.06 -20.90
N SER A 246 3.88 -69.08 -20.00
CA SER A 246 5.31 -69.18 -20.33
C SER A 246 5.86 -70.61 -20.24
N GLY A 247 5.01 -71.63 -20.01
CA GLY A 247 5.41 -73.04 -19.90
C GLY A 247 6.19 -73.43 -18.64
N LYS A 248 6.14 -72.61 -17.57
CA LYS A 248 6.90 -72.82 -16.32
C LYS A 248 6.00 -73.26 -15.17
N TYR A 249 5.47 -74.48 -15.28
CA TYR A 249 4.42 -75.01 -14.40
C TYR A 249 4.88 -75.17 -12.95
N GLY A 250 6.11 -75.64 -12.70
CA GLY A 250 6.66 -75.77 -11.36
C GLY A 250 6.75 -74.42 -10.64
N GLN A 251 7.16 -73.36 -11.35
CA GLN A 251 7.16 -72.00 -10.82
C GLN A 251 5.74 -71.47 -10.57
N ALA A 252 4.80 -71.72 -11.50
CA ALA A 252 3.41 -71.30 -11.35
C ALA A 252 2.76 -71.89 -10.07
N ILE A 253 2.90 -73.21 -9.85
CA ILE A 253 2.39 -73.90 -8.65
C ILE A 253 2.89 -73.25 -7.36
N ALA A 254 4.17 -72.88 -7.29
CA ALA A 254 4.76 -72.24 -6.12
C ALA A 254 4.12 -70.85 -5.82
N TYR A 255 3.85 -70.02 -6.84
CA TYR A 255 3.13 -68.76 -6.64
C TYR A 255 1.66 -68.97 -6.24
N VAL A 256 0.95 -69.96 -6.80
CA VAL A 256 -0.46 -70.23 -6.40
C VAL A 256 -0.51 -70.75 -4.96
N LYS A 257 0.40 -71.64 -4.54
CA LYS A 257 0.53 -72.07 -3.14
C LYS A 257 0.79 -70.88 -2.20
N GLN A 258 1.66 -69.96 -2.58
CA GLN A 258 1.89 -68.73 -1.81
C GLN A 258 0.64 -67.82 -1.77
N ALA A 259 -0.13 -67.73 -2.86
CA ALA A 259 -1.39 -67.00 -2.92
C ALA A 259 -2.45 -67.60 -1.97
N GLU A 260 -2.52 -68.93 -1.89
CA GLU A 260 -3.45 -69.68 -1.03
C GLU A 260 -3.08 -69.57 0.46
N GLU A 261 -1.79 -69.64 0.80
CA GLU A 261 -1.31 -69.44 2.18
C GLU A 261 -1.52 -68.01 2.67
N LEU A 262 -1.31 -67.00 1.81
CA LEU A 262 -1.60 -65.60 2.13
C LEU A 262 -3.09 -65.36 2.36
N ILE A 263 -3.95 -65.81 1.45
CA ILE A 263 -5.40 -65.55 1.57
C ILE A 263 -6.03 -66.33 2.74
N LYS A 264 -5.51 -67.50 3.12
CA LYS A 264 -5.92 -68.23 4.34
C LYS A 264 -5.79 -67.38 5.62
N LYS A 265 -4.85 -66.43 5.68
CA LYS A 265 -4.61 -65.57 6.86
C LYS A 265 -5.74 -64.56 7.12
N HIS A 266 -6.66 -64.33 6.16
CA HIS A 266 -7.78 -63.40 6.34
C HIS A 266 -8.69 -63.76 7.52
N GLN A 267 -8.76 -65.03 7.93
CA GLN A 267 -9.70 -65.53 8.94
C GLN A 267 -9.53 -64.89 10.33
N LYS A 268 -8.40 -64.21 10.57
CA LYS A 268 -8.09 -63.52 11.83
C LYS A 268 -8.69 -62.11 11.93
N TYR A 269 -9.29 -61.58 10.86
CA TYR A 269 -9.68 -60.17 10.72
C TYR A 269 -11.17 -60.00 10.41
N SER A 270 -11.79 -58.89 10.86
CA SER A 270 -13.23 -58.66 10.71
C SER A 270 -13.59 -57.88 9.44
N TYR A 271 -14.65 -58.33 8.76
CA TYR A 271 -15.23 -57.67 7.58
C TYR A 271 -16.21 -56.53 7.91
N ARG A 272 -16.27 -56.05 9.16
CA ARG A 272 -17.31 -55.12 9.66
C ARG A 272 -17.51 -53.85 8.81
N HIS A 273 -16.47 -53.34 8.15
CA HIS A 273 -16.55 -52.15 7.31
C HIS A 273 -17.25 -52.40 5.94
N ASN A 274 -17.09 -53.58 5.34
CA ASN A 274 -17.75 -53.94 4.10
C ASN A 274 -18.02 -55.46 4.03
N PRO A 275 -19.23 -55.92 4.41
CA PRO A 275 -19.59 -57.34 4.36
C PRO A 275 -19.52 -57.96 2.96
N GLY A 276 -19.86 -57.21 1.91
CA GLY A 276 -19.79 -57.69 0.52
C GLY A 276 -18.36 -57.99 0.03
N PHE A 277 -17.35 -57.43 0.70
CA PHE A 277 -15.95 -57.79 0.42
C PHE A 277 -15.63 -59.24 0.86
N GLN A 278 -16.36 -59.80 1.83
CA GLN A 278 -16.20 -61.21 2.24
C GLN A 278 -16.54 -62.17 1.09
N GLU A 279 -17.50 -61.82 0.23
CA GLU A 279 -17.87 -62.63 -0.92
C GLU A 279 -16.79 -62.61 -2.00
N LYS A 280 -16.19 -61.44 -2.27
CA LYS A 280 -15.02 -61.32 -3.16
C LYS A 280 -13.80 -62.11 -2.68
N VAL A 281 -13.55 -62.16 -1.36
CA VAL A 281 -12.48 -63.00 -0.81
C VAL A 281 -12.83 -64.49 -0.97
N LYS A 282 -14.09 -64.89 -0.75
CA LYS A 282 -14.53 -66.29 -0.96
C LYS A 282 -14.39 -66.74 -2.42
N THR A 283 -14.83 -65.95 -3.39
CA THR A 283 -14.70 -66.32 -4.82
C THR A 283 -13.24 -66.43 -5.24
N GLN A 284 -12.37 -65.51 -4.80
CA GLN A 284 -10.93 -65.59 -5.05
C GLN A 284 -10.29 -66.85 -4.42
N ILE A 285 -10.75 -67.29 -3.25
CA ILE A 285 -10.29 -68.55 -2.63
C ILE A 285 -10.67 -69.77 -3.46
N SER A 286 -11.91 -69.85 -3.95
CA SER A 286 -12.35 -70.96 -4.81
C SER A 286 -11.54 -71.01 -6.11
N LEU A 287 -11.39 -69.86 -6.77
CA LEU A 287 -10.62 -69.70 -8.01
C LEU A 287 -9.15 -70.13 -7.86
N ILE A 288 -8.50 -69.74 -6.75
CA ILE A 288 -7.11 -70.13 -6.45
C ILE A 288 -6.99 -71.63 -6.23
N LYS A 289 -7.98 -72.27 -5.60
CA LYS A 289 -7.96 -73.73 -5.36
C LYS A 289 -8.19 -74.54 -6.63
N GLU A 290 -9.17 -74.16 -7.43
CA GLU A 290 -9.47 -74.82 -8.71
C GLU A 290 -8.25 -74.78 -9.65
N GLU A 291 -7.62 -73.61 -9.80
CA GLU A 291 -6.40 -73.46 -10.61
C GLU A 291 -5.19 -74.20 -10.00
N LEU A 292 -5.10 -74.33 -8.67
CA LEU A 292 -4.06 -75.12 -7.99
C LEU A 292 -4.24 -76.63 -8.24
N GLU A 293 -5.45 -77.16 -8.04
CA GLU A 293 -5.77 -78.57 -8.27
C GLU A 293 -5.57 -78.96 -9.75
N LEU A 294 -5.89 -78.05 -10.69
CA LEU A 294 -5.60 -78.22 -12.11
C LEU A 294 -4.09 -78.20 -12.40
N LEU A 295 -3.34 -77.22 -11.87
CA LEU A 295 -1.90 -77.10 -12.13
C LEU A 295 -1.08 -78.24 -11.50
N GLU A 296 -1.41 -78.70 -10.29
CA GLU A 296 -0.75 -79.86 -9.68
C GLU A 296 -1.01 -81.12 -10.50
N LYS A 297 -2.26 -81.37 -10.89
CA LYS A 297 -2.62 -82.51 -11.75
C LYS A 297 -1.89 -82.48 -13.09
N ASP A 298 -1.89 -81.33 -13.78
CA ASP A 298 -1.21 -81.19 -15.07
C ASP A 298 0.32 -81.38 -14.93
N ASN A 299 0.92 -80.93 -13.81
CA ASN A 299 2.34 -81.13 -13.57
C ASN A 299 2.67 -82.60 -13.24
N ASP A 300 1.88 -83.25 -12.40
CA ASP A 300 2.12 -84.62 -11.94
C ASP A 300 1.83 -85.69 -13.03
N PHE A 301 0.99 -85.37 -14.03
CA PHE A 301 0.70 -86.27 -15.15
C PHE A 301 1.36 -85.91 -16.48
N ILE A 302 1.74 -84.65 -16.71
CA ILE A 302 2.29 -84.17 -17.99
C ILE A 302 3.69 -83.61 -17.82
N TYR A 303 3.83 -82.46 -17.14
CA TYR A 303 5.03 -81.62 -17.27
C TYR A 303 6.22 -82.06 -16.40
N HIS A 304 5.97 -82.67 -15.24
CA HIS A 304 6.97 -83.11 -14.27
C HIS A 304 7.99 -82.02 -13.88
N ASP A 305 7.57 -80.75 -13.90
CA ASP A 305 8.44 -79.59 -13.68
C ASP A 305 8.69 -79.38 -12.17
N MET A 306 9.93 -79.03 -11.82
CA MET A 306 10.38 -79.00 -10.43
C MET A 306 9.84 -77.77 -9.70
N VAL A 307 8.94 -77.97 -8.73
CA VAL A 307 8.38 -76.90 -7.90
C VAL A 307 9.48 -76.31 -7.00
N PRO A 308 9.86 -75.02 -7.15
CA PRO A 308 10.91 -74.41 -6.35
C PRO A 308 10.40 -74.02 -4.95
N SER A 309 11.32 -74.00 -3.98
CA SER A 309 11.04 -73.49 -2.64
C SER A 309 10.73 -71.98 -2.65
N ALA A 310 9.90 -71.52 -1.71
CA ALA A 310 9.41 -70.14 -1.65
C ALA A 310 10.52 -69.06 -1.60
N ALA A 311 11.72 -69.41 -1.09
CA ALA A 311 12.88 -68.51 -1.04
C ALA A 311 13.66 -68.39 -2.36
N ALA A 312 13.36 -69.23 -3.36
CA ALA A 312 13.99 -69.21 -4.70
C ALA A 312 13.12 -68.53 -5.77
N LEU A 313 11.96 -67.99 -5.38
CA LEU A 313 11.05 -67.27 -6.28
C LEU A 313 11.56 -65.85 -6.55
N ALA A 314 11.44 -65.39 -7.80
CA ALA A 314 11.73 -64.01 -8.14
C ALA A 314 10.64 -63.09 -7.58
N GLU A 315 11.01 -61.98 -6.92
CA GLU A 315 10.03 -61.02 -6.44
C GLU A 315 9.32 -60.30 -7.60
N ILE A 316 7.99 -60.25 -7.53
CA ILE A 316 7.17 -59.45 -8.45
C ILE A 316 7.52 -57.98 -8.22
N LYS A 317 8.15 -57.33 -9.21
CA LYS A 317 8.49 -55.89 -9.15
C LYS A 317 7.19 -55.07 -9.07
N PRO A 318 6.92 -54.34 -7.97
CA PRO A 318 5.71 -53.52 -7.86
C PRO A 318 5.72 -52.38 -8.89
N MET A 319 4.54 -51.99 -9.35
CA MET A 319 4.35 -50.83 -10.22
C MET A 319 3.39 -49.83 -9.56
N GLU A 320 3.95 -48.82 -8.92
CA GLU A 320 3.19 -47.70 -8.34
C GLU A 320 2.77 -46.75 -9.47
N SER A 321 1.48 -46.43 -9.55
CA SER A 321 0.89 -45.52 -10.54
C SER A 321 0.32 -44.27 -9.88
N ALA A 322 -0.31 -44.43 -8.71
CA ALA A 322 -0.73 -43.31 -7.88
C ALA A 322 0.47 -42.54 -7.29
N LYS A 323 0.42 -41.22 -7.37
CA LYS A 323 1.31 -40.28 -6.65
C LYS A 323 0.46 -39.20 -5.95
N PRO A 324 0.87 -38.65 -4.80
CA PRO A 324 0.19 -37.50 -4.21
C PRO A 324 0.32 -36.29 -5.15
N ILE A 325 -0.78 -35.54 -5.36
CA ILE A 325 -0.79 -34.31 -6.15
C ILE A 325 -0.70 -33.12 -5.18
N THR A 326 0.31 -32.24 -5.32
CA THR A 326 0.52 -31.19 -4.32
C THR A 326 -0.60 -30.14 -4.34
N ILE A 327 -0.73 -29.35 -3.27
CA ILE A 327 -1.72 -28.28 -3.17
C ILE A 327 -1.50 -27.20 -4.26
N ALA A 328 -0.23 -26.89 -4.60
CA ALA A 328 0.10 -25.92 -5.64
C ALA A 328 -0.37 -26.37 -7.05
N ASP A 329 -0.27 -27.67 -7.35
CA ASP A 329 -0.68 -28.24 -8.64
C ASP A 329 -2.21 -28.19 -8.87
N GLN A 330 -3.00 -27.94 -7.81
CA GLN A 330 -4.47 -28.05 -7.84
C GLN A 330 -5.19 -26.79 -8.37
N LYS A 331 -4.47 -25.82 -8.96
CA LYS A 331 -5.01 -24.59 -9.58
C LYS A 331 -5.92 -23.77 -8.66
N ILE A 332 -5.57 -23.69 -7.38
CA ILE A 332 -6.40 -23.07 -6.32
C ILE A 332 -6.74 -21.60 -6.64
N THR A 333 -5.87 -20.88 -7.35
CA THR A 333 -6.11 -19.51 -7.84
C THR A 333 -7.36 -19.36 -8.73
N GLU A 334 -7.73 -20.39 -9.52
CA GLU A 334 -8.95 -20.37 -10.34
C GLU A 334 -10.23 -20.56 -9.51
N ILE A 335 -10.12 -21.22 -8.34
CA ILE A 335 -11.25 -21.57 -7.47
C ILE A 335 -11.50 -20.47 -6.41
N VAL A 336 -10.43 -19.90 -5.85
CA VAL A 336 -10.48 -18.88 -4.79
C VAL A 336 -11.06 -17.54 -5.27
N GLY A 337 -10.88 -17.21 -6.55
CA GLY A 337 -11.38 -15.98 -7.16
C GLY A 337 -10.53 -14.76 -6.81
N ARG A 338 -11.15 -13.57 -6.88
CA ARG A 338 -10.49 -12.29 -6.51
C ARG A 338 -10.29 -12.24 -4.99
N ASP A 339 -9.15 -11.69 -4.58
CA ASP A 339 -8.85 -11.35 -3.18
C ASP A 339 -9.93 -10.41 -2.61
N ALA A 340 -10.60 -10.84 -1.55
CA ALA A 340 -11.65 -10.05 -0.89
C ALA A 340 -11.10 -8.79 -0.20
N PHE A 341 -9.81 -8.76 0.12
CA PHE A 341 -9.17 -7.69 0.89
C PHE A 341 -8.09 -6.96 0.08
N GLU A 342 -8.21 -6.91 -1.25
CA GLU A 342 -7.21 -6.29 -2.15
C GLU A 342 -6.77 -4.89 -1.71
N LYS A 343 -7.70 -4.10 -1.14
CA LYS A 343 -7.52 -2.75 -0.56
C LYS A 343 -6.65 -2.70 0.71
N ILE A 344 -6.59 -3.75 1.52
CA ILE A 344 -5.87 -3.75 2.82
C ILE A 344 -4.40 -4.06 2.56
N VAL A 345 -3.53 -3.07 2.74
CA VAL A 345 -2.08 -3.21 2.58
C VAL A 345 -1.41 -3.28 3.96
N PRO A 346 -0.44 -4.20 4.19
CA PRO A 346 0.33 -4.23 5.44
C PRO A 346 1.08 -2.93 5.71
N LEU A 347 1.24 -2.56 6.99
CA LEU A 347 2.15 -1.46 7.37
C LEU A 347 3.57 -1.65 6.82
N LYS A 348 4.12 -2.88 6.90
CA LYS A 348 5.42 -3.22 6.27
C LYS A 348 5.47 -2.92 4.76
N VAL A 349 4.37 -3.15 4.05
CA VAL A 349 4.30 -2.89 2.60
C VAL A 349 4.12 -1.40 2.33
N HIS A 350 3.41 -0.66 3.19
CA HIS A 350 3.41 0.81 3.13
C HIS A 350 4.80 1.41 3.43
N GLU A 351 5.53 0.88 4.41
CA GLU A 351 6.92 1.27 4.73
C GLU A 351 7.84 1.03 3.52
N LEU A 352 7.85 -0.20 2.97
CA LEU A 352 8.67 -0.56 1.81
C LEU A 352 8.25 0.18 0.52
N SER A 353 6.96 0.43 0.31
CA SER A 353 6.45 1.22 -0.81
C SER A 353 6.81 2.70 -0.67
N SER A 354 6.85 3.23 0.56
CA SER A 354 7.34 4.59 0.84
C SER A 354 8.86 4.70 0.60
N MET A 355 9.64 3.68 0.99
CA MET A 355 11.07 3.60 0.70
C MET A 355 11.33 3.54 -0.82
N TYR A 356 10.60 2.70 -1.56
CA TYR A 356 10.69 2.65 -3.02
C TYR A 356 10.28 3.97 -3.67
N SER A 357 9.21 4.61 -3.18
CA SER A 357 8.78 5.94 -3.63
C SER A 357 9.85 7.01 -3.40
N GLU A 358 10.64 6.90 -2.32
CA GLU A 358 11.80 7.76 -2.06
C GLU A 358 12.95 7.47 -3.03
N GLU A 359 13.25 6.21 -3.38
CA GLU A 359 14.25 5.88 -4.42
C GLU A 359 13.82 6.36 -5.82
N VAL A 360 12.57 6.11 -6.21
CA VAL A 360 11.98 6.65 -7.45
C VAL A 360 12.01 8.18 -7.44
N ALA A 361 11.72 8.83 -6.30
CA ALA A 361 11.85 10.28 -6.17
C ALA A 361 13.31 10.77 -6.26
N LYS A 362 14.30 10.03 -5.76
CA LYS A 362 15.74 10.35 -5.99
C LYS A 362 16.09 10.27 -7.47
N VAL A 363 15.62 9.24 -8.20
CA VAL A 363 15.82 9.11 -9.65
C VAL A 363 15.16 10.30 -10.38
N LEU A 364 13.89 10.61 -10.09
CA LEU A 364 13.20 11.77 -10.68
C LEU A 364 13.94 13.09 -10.40
N ARG A 365 14.38 13.34 -9.17
CA ARG A 365 15.15 14.55 -8.80
C ARG A 365 16.47 14.63 -9.59
N ALA A 366 17.21 13.52 -9.70
CA ALA A 366 18.49 13.48 -10.41
C ALA A 366 18.33 13.69 -11.93
N GLU A 367 17.26 13.16 -12.55
CA GLU A 367 16.96 13.46 -13.95
C GLU A 367 16.40 14.88 -14.14
N SER A 368 15.65 15.43 -13.18
CA SER A 368 15.23 16.85 -13.18
C SER A 368 16.43 17.78 -13.17
N GLU A 369 17.39 17.57 -12.27
CA GLU A 369 18.61 18.37 -12.15
C GLU A 369 19.44 18.36 -13.45
N LYS A 370 19.59 17.20 -14.11
CA LYS A 370 20.23 17.10 -15.43
C LYS A 370 19.46 17.88 -16.50
N CYS A 371 18.13 17.83 -16.50
CA CYS A 371 17.31 18.56 -17.46
C CYS A 371 17.41 20.07 -17.23
N GLU A 372 17.22 20.52 -16.00
CA GLU A 372 17.32 21.93 -15.59
C GLU A 372 18.70 22.51 -15.86
N LEU A 373 19.78 21.76 -15.61
CA LEU A 373 21.15 22.18 -15.94
C LEU A 373 21.33 22.31 -17.46
N ALA A 374 20.87 21.35 -18.26
CA ALA A 374 20.95 21.43 -19.71
C ALA A 374 20.06 22.55 -20.30
N ASP A 375 18.92 22.85 -19.70
CA ASP A 375 18.05 23.98 -20.06
C ASP A 375 18.63 25.34 -19.63
N LEU A 376 19.38 25.38 -18.53
CA LEU A 376 20.16 26.55 -18.09
C LEU A 376 21.36 26.81 -19.01
N GLU A 377 22.10 25.77 -19.41
CA GLU A 377 23.14 25.89 -20.44
C GLU A 377 22.55 26.40 -21.76
N PHE A 378 21.44 25.82 -22.23
CA PHE A 378 20.82 26.27 -23.48
C PHE A 378 20.34 27.73 -23.38
N SER A 379 19.57 28.09 -22.35
CA SER A 379 19.05 29.45 -22.17
C SER A 379 20.16 30.50 -21.98
N SER A 380 21.20 30.22 -21.20
CA SER A 380 22.37 31.11 -21.06
C SER A 380 23.15 31.27 -22.37
N THR A 381 23.23 30.24 -23.22
CA THR A 381 23.81 30.42 -24.58
C THR A 381 22.92 31.21 -25.54
N LEU A 382 21.58 31.11 -25.42
CA LEU A 382 20.67 31.99 -26.16
C LEU A 382 20.81 33.45 -25.71
N GLU A 383 20.92 33.71 -24.41
CA GLU A 383 21.13 35.05 -23.85
C GLU A 383 22.48 35.64 -24.28
N PHE A 384 23.56 34.87 -24.17
CA PHE A 384 24.91 35.26 -24.62
C PHE A 384 24.95 35.64 -26.11
N LEU A 385 24.19 34.94 -26.97
CA LEU A 385 24.08 35.23 -28.40
C LEU A 385 22.91 36.20 -28.75
N GLN A 386 22.19 36.68 -27.73
CA GLN A 386 20.97 37.51 -27.81
C GLN A 386 19.86 36.96 -28.73
N LEU A 387 19.84 35.64 -28.91
CA LEU A 387 18.88 34.91 -29.73
C LEU A 387 17.53 34.82 -28.99
N PRO A 388 16.37 34.94 -29.67
CA PRO A 388 16.19 35.13 -31.11
C PRO A 388 16.18 36.60 -31.56
N LYS A 389 16.31 37.57 -30.64
CA LYS A 389 16.15 39.01 -30.93
C LYS A 389 17.16 39.47 -31.99
N SER A 390 18.41 39.04 -31.85
CA SER A 390 19.46 39.27 -32.85
C SER A 390 19.11 38.71 -34.24
N LEU A 391 18.46 37.56 -34.36
CA LEU A 391 18.01 37.05 -35.68
C LEU A 391 16.87 37.88 -36.27
N SER A 392 15.89 38.32 -35.46
CA SER A 392 14.80 39.19 -35.95
C SER A 392 15.29 40.59 -36.32
N ASP A 393 16.24 41.16 -35.57
CA ASP A 393 16.86 42.45 -35.90
C ASP A 393 17.77 42.32 -37.14
N LEU A 394 18.58 41.26 -37.27
CA LEU A 394 19.38 41.01 -38.46
C LEU A 394 18.52 40.75 -39.70
N ARG A 395 17.40 40.02 -39.55
CA ARG A 395 16.44 39.81 -40.65
C ARG A 395 15.77 41.09 -41.07
N SER A 396 15.23 41.88 -40.13
CA SER A 396 14.63 43.18 -40.48
C SER A 396 15.66 44.14 -41.08
N LEU A 397 16.92 44.13 -40.66
CA LEU A 397 18.00 44.89 -41.31
C LEU A 397 18.38 44.42 -42.74
N LEU A 398 18.09 43.17 -43.09
CA LEU A 398 18.26 42.62 -44.45
C LEU A 398 17.03 42.90 -45.32
N ASP A 399 15.83 42.88 -44.74
CA ASP A 399 14.57 43.15 -45.43
C ASP A 399 14.35 44.68 -45.61
N GLU A 400 14.78 45.51 -44.65
CA GLU A 400 14.88 46.99 -44.75
C GLU A 400 15.87 47.43 -45.84
N ALA A 401 16.89 46.61 -46.15
CA ALA A 401 17.84 46.90 -47.22
C ALA A 401 17.26 46.71 -48.64
N GLU A 402 16.05 46.14 -48.76
CA GLU A 402 15.31 46.02 -50.02
C GLU A 402 14.24 47.12 -50.18
N GLN A 403 14.09 48.04 -49.21
CA GLN A 403 13.05 49.07 -49.18
C GLN A 403 13.57 50.48 -48.81
N GLU A 404 14.42 51.07 -49.66
CA GLU A 404 14.64 52.53 -49.64
C GLU A 404 13.45 53.27 -50.28
N THR A 405 12.32 53.39 -49.55
CA THR A 405 11.19 54.24 -49.94
C THR A 405 10.58 55.01 -48.76
N ASP A 406 11.08 56.24 -48.61
CA ASP A 406 10.36 57.49 -48.25
C ASP A 406 9.58 57.62 -46.92
N ASP A 407 9.54 58.84 -46.38
CA ASP A 407 8.97 59.16 -45.08
C ASP A 407 7.44 59.00 -45.02
N GLN A 408 6.93 58.12 -44.14
CA GLN A 408 5.59 58.26 -43.55
C GLN A 408 5.60 58.19 -42.03
N LEU A 409 4.85 59.10 -41.40
CA LEU A 409 4.85 59.38 -39.97
C LEU A 409 3.78 58.55 -39.23
N ASP A 410 4.03 57.25 -39.08
CA ASP A 410 3.06 56.36 -38.41
C ASP A 410 3.03 56.48 -36.88
N ASN A 411 1.84 56.24 -36.32
CA ASN A 411 1.60 56.22 -34.87
C ASN A 411 2.24 55.00 -34.17
N ASP A 412 2.77 54.05 -34.93
CA ASP A 412 3.45 52.82 -34.47
C ASP A 412 4.73 53.07 -33.66
N SER A 413 5.15 54.34 -33.51
CA SER A 413 6.19 54.74 -32.54
C SER A 413 5.77 54.57 -31.07
N ILE A 414 4.48 54.34 -30.77
CA ILE A 414 3.98 54.02 -29.43
C ILE A 414 3.69 52.51 -29.35
N ASP A 415 4.29 51.83 -28.37
CA ASP A 415 4.12 50.40 -28.17
C ASP A 415 2.64 50.06 -27.90
N PRO A 416 2.04 49.07 -28.60
CA PRO A 416 0.64 48.67 -28.37
C PRO A 416 0.36 48.22 -26.93
N GLN A 417 1.38 47.79 -26.16
CA GLN A 417 1.23 47.51 -24.72
C GLN A 417 0.96 48.78 -23.91
N VAL A 418 1.52 49.93 -24.28
CA VAL A 418 1.25 51.22 -23.60
C VAL A 418 -0.14 51.75 -23.95
N LEU A 419 -0.60 51.54 -25.19
CA LEU A 419 -1.98 51.84 -25.59
C LEU A 419 -2.99 50.94 -24.84
N GLN A 420 -2.69 49.65 -24.71
CA GLN A 420 -3.50 48.71 -23.92
C GLN A 420 -3.49 49.10 -22.43
N ALA A 421 -2.34 49.46 -21.87
CA ALA A 421 -2.20 49.94 -20.49
C ALA A 421 -3.07 51.17 -20.21
N ALA A 422 -3.00 52.20 -21.07
CA ALA A 422 -3.84 53.39 -20.95
C ALA A 422 -5.34 53.04 -20.99
N SER A 423 -5.76 52.14 -21.88
CA SER A 423 -7.16 51.68 -21.95
C SER A 423 -7.61 50.89 -20.72
N ALA A 424 -6.71 50.17 -20.05
CA ALA A 424 -7.01 49.36 -18.87
C ALA A 424 -7.06 50.17 -17.56
N VAL A 425 -6.38 51.32 -17.50
CA VAL A 425 -6.47 52.31 -16.41
C VAL A 425 -7.73 53.18 -16.57
N PHE A 426 -8.11 53.48 -17.81
CA PHE A 426 -9.27 54.31 -18.13
C PHE A 426 -10.58 53.69 -17.61
N GLY A 427 -11.27 54.41 -16.71
CA GLY A 427 -12.57 54.01 -16.16
C GLY A 427 -12.54 53.12 -14.91
N THR A 428 -11.38 52.61 -14.48
CA THR A 428 -11.31 51.76 -13.27
C THR A 428 -10.99 52.58 -12.02
N ASN A 429 -12.03 53.01 -11.30
CA ASN A 429 -11.90 53.65 -9.99
C ASN A 429 -11.84 52.58 -8.87
N VAL A 430 -10.95 52.74 -7.88
CA VAL A 430 -10.64 51.69 -6.88
C VAL A 430 -11.06 52.14 -5.47
N ASP A 431 -12.15 51.57 -4.97
CA ASP A 431 -12.81 51.98 -3.71
C ASP A 431 -12.09 51.50 -2.43
N LEU A 432 -11.00 52.19 -2.05
CA LEU A 432 -10.30 51.96 -0.76
C LEU A 432 -11.20 52.10 0.49
N SER A 433 -12.37 52.75 0.35
CA SER A 433 -13.36 52.91 1.42
C SER A 433 -13.93 51.57 1.92
N LYS A 434 -14.08 50.57 1.03
CA LYS A 434 -14.66 49.25 1.37
C LYS A 434 -13.70 48.41 2.22
N THR A 435 -12.42 48.40 1.87
CA THR A 435 -11.36 47.75 2.65
C THR A 435 -11.27 48.36 4.06
N ALA A 436 -11.36 49.69 4.16
CA ALA A 436 -11.31 50.40 5.44
C ALA A 436 -12.50 50.09 6.38
N THR A 437 -13.73 49.94 5.85
CA THR A 437 -14.90 49.59 6.68
C THR A 437 -14.87 48.15 7.14
N LEU A 438 -14.54 47.19 6.27
CA LEU A 438 -14.37 45.78 6.63
C LEU A 438 -13.33 45.61 7.74
N ARG A 439 -12.16 46.24 7.59
CA ARG A 439 -11.08 46.25 8.58
C ARG A 439 -11.54 46.76 9.96
N SER A 440 -12.38 47.80 9.98
CA SER A 440 -12.96 48.33 11.22
C SER A 440 -13.96 47.37 11.89
N GLN A 441 -14.69 46.57 11.11
CA GLN A 441 -15.61 45.56 11.64
C GLN A 441 -14.84 44.36 12.23
N VAL A 442 -13.77 43.90 11.56
CA VAL A 442 -12.87 42.85 12.08
C VAL A 442 -12.25 43.28 13.42
N GLN A 443 -11.69 44.49 13.49
CA GLN A 443 -11.12 45.04 14.73
C GLN A 443 -12.16 45.03 15.86
N SER A 444 -13.37 45.52 15.61
CA SER A 444 -14.46 45.54 16.60
C SER A 444 -14.88 44.14 17.09
N ASN A 445 -14.93 43.15 16.20
CA ASN A 445 -15.20 41.75 16.57
C ASN A 445 -14.10 41.17 17.48
N LEU A 446 -12.81 41.38 17.15
CA LEU A 446 -11.70 40.88 17.96
C LEU A 446 -11.67 41.56 19.35
N ASP A 447 -11.84 42.88 19.40
CA ASP A 447 -11.89 43.63 20.67
C ASP A 447 -13.13 43.27 21.52
N LEU A 448 -14.21 42.72 20.93
CA LEU A 448 -15.30 42.10 21.67
C LEU A 448 -14.90 40.74 22.26
N CYS A 449 -14.18 39.91 21.49
CA CYS A 449 -13.69 38.61 21.96
C CYS A 449 -12.75 38.73 23.17
N ASP A 450 -11.82 39.70 23.16
CA ASP A 450 -10.96 39.97 24.33
C ASP A 450 -11.75 40.34 25.57
N ARG A 451 -12.79 41.17 25.41
CA ARG A 451 -13.65 41.62 26.51
C ARG A 451 -14.44 40.45 27.09
N LEU A 452 -14.96 39.54 26.27
CA LEU A 452 -15.64 38.33 26.72
C LEU A 452 -14.70 37.41 27.51
N ILE A 453 -13.50 37.13 27.00
CA ILE A 453 -12.48 36.31 27.69
C ILE A 453 -12.05 36.96 29.01
N SER A 454 -11.84 38.28 29.01
CA SER A 454 -11.45 39.04 30.21
C SER A 454 -12.56 39.02 31.28
N GLN A 455 -13.84 39.15 30.87
CA GLN A 455 -14.98 39.07 31.78
C GLN A 455 -15.20 37.68 32.35
N GLU A 456 -14.98 36.61 31.58
CA GLU A 456 -15.05 35.23 32.08
C GLU A 456 -13.96 34.97 33.13
N ASN A 457 -12.70 35.35 32.84
CA ASN A 457 -11.59 35.22 33.79
C ASN A 457 -11.85 36.04 35.07
N GLN A 458 -12.40 37.25 34.95
CA GLN A 458 -12.76 38.09 36.10
C GLN A 458 -13.91 37.49 36.93
N LYS A 459 -14.95 36.95 36.28
CA LYS A 459 -16.03 36.20 36.96
C LYS A 459 -15.47 35.01 37.71
N TYR A 460 -14.70 34.15 37.04
CA TYR A 460 -14.08 32.95 37.62
C TYR A 460 -13.23 33.30 38.85
N ALA A 461 -12.34 34.30 38.74
CA ALA A 461 -11.53 34.77 39.85
C ALA A 461 -12.38 35.28 41.03
N SER A 462 -13.48 36.01 40.76
CA SER A 462 -14.37 36.52 41.81
C SER A 462 -15.15 35.42 42.54
N LEU A 463 -15.56 34.35 41.84
CA LEU A 463 -16.25 33.20 42.44
C LEU A 463 -15.27 32.31 43.23
N LYS A 464 -14.09 32.04 42.68
CA LYS A 464 -13.02 31.30 43.37
C LYS A 464 -12.54 32.02 44.63
N ALA A 465 -12.49 33.35 44.62
CA ALA A 465 -12.17 34.15 45.80
C ALA A 465 -13.27 34.10 46.89
N LYS A 466 -14.55 33.96 46.52
CA LYS A 466 -15.68 33.87 47.46
C LYS A 466 -15.83 32.47 48.08
N TYR A 467 -15.82 31.43 47.25
CA TYR A 467 -16.18 30.07 47.66
C TYR A 467 -14.96 29.13 47.82
N GLY A 468 -13.75 29.58 47.46
CA GLY A 468 -12.50 28.87 47.73
C GLY A 468 -12.46 27.46 47.13
N SER A 469 -12.11 26.47 47.95
CA SER A 469 -12.06 25.05 47.56
C SER A 469 -13.41 24.41 47.28
N ALA A 470 -14.54 25.12 47.49
CA ALA A 470 -15.86 24.65 47.09
C ALA A 470 -16.11 24.79 45.58
N PHE A 471 -15.43 25.74 44.91
CA PHE A 471 -15.66 26.05 43.51
C PHE A 471 -14.78 25.16 42.62
N THR A 472 -15.29 23.97 42.30
CA THR A 472 -14.58 22.90 41.57
C THR A 472 -14.44 23.12 40.06
N GLN A 473 -14.91 24.25 39.53
CA GLN A 473 -14.84 24.56 38.11
C GLN A 473 -13.38 24.72 37.64
N GLU A 474 -13.02 24.12 36.50
CA GLU A 474 -11.67 24.19 35.94
C GLU A 474 -11.30 25.62 35.53
N GLN A 475 -10.04 26.02 35.80
CA GLN A 475 -9.55 27.38 35.55
C GLN A 475 -9.20 27.63 34.08
N TYR A 476 -8.63 26.64 33.38
CA TYR A 476 -8.23 26.77 31.98
C TYR A 476 -8.61 25.52 31.17
N PRO A 477 -9.89 25.38 30.78
CA PRO A 477 -10.28 24.36 29.81
C PRO A 477 -9.46 24.50 28.53
N THR A 478 -9.09 23.38 27.89
CA THR A 478 -8.31 23.36 26.65
C THR A 478 -8.93 24.22 25.53
N GLN A 479 -10.26 24.28 25.48
CA GLN A 479 -11.03 25.13 24.56
C GLN A 479 -10.76 26.64 24.74
N LEU A 480 -10.57 27.10 25.98
CA LEU A 480 -10.24 28.51 26.26
C LEU A 480 -8.83 28.86 25.76
N ILE A 481 -7.90 27.90 25.87
CA ILE A 481 -6.53 28.04 25.37
C ILE A 481 -6.53 28.11 23.84
N SER A 482 -7.30 27.26 23.14
CA SER A 482 -7.43 27.36 21.67
C SER A 482 -8.07 28.68 21.23
N PHE A 483 -9.14 29.14 21.89
CA PHE A 483 -9.73 30.44 21.54
C PHE A 483 -8.78 31.63 21.77
N GLN A 484 -7.91 31.58 22.79
CA GLN A 484 -6.87 32.59 23.00
C GLN A 484 -5.80 32.54 21.90
N GLN A 485 -5.41 31.35 21.43
CA GLN A 485 -4.48 31.19 20.30
C GLN A 485 -5.10 31.67 18.97
N ASP A 486 -6.36 31.35 18.70
CA ASP A 486 -7.10 31.82 17.52
C ASP A 486 -7.31 33.34 17.53
N LEU A 487 -7.59 33.94 18.69
CA LEU A 487 -7.67 35.39 18.85
C LEU A 487 -6.30 36.04 18.59
N ALA A 488 -5.22 35.51 19.16
CA ALA A 488 -3.87 36.00 18.93
C ALA A 488 -3.46 35.89 17.44
N ARG A 489 -3.81 34.78 16.77
CA ARG A 489 -3.64 34.58 15.32
C ARG A 489 -4.45 35.59 14.51
N GLY A 490 -5.71 35.84 14.87
CA GLY A 490 -6.57 36.85 14.24
C GLY A 490 -6.01 38.27 14.36
N LYS A 491 -5.56 38.66 15.57
CA LYS A 491 -4.89 39.95 15.81
C LYS A 491 -3.60 40.11 15.02
N LYS A 492 -2.73 39.08 15.01
CA LYS A 492 -1.49 39.11 14.23
C LYS A 492 -1.79 39.30 12.75
N SER A 493 -2.71 38.50 12.21
CA SER A 493 -3.12 38.58 10.79
C SER A 493 -3.69 39.96 10.42
N LEU A 494 -4.40 40.63 11.35
CA LEU A 494 -4.90 41.99 11.18
C LEU A 494 -3.79 43.04 11.17
N LEU A 495 -2.76 42.91 12.02
CA LEU A 495 -1.60 43.81 12.05
C LEU A 495 -0.70 43.64 10.83
N ASP A 496 -0.42 42.39 10.44
CA ASP A 496 0.39 42.07 9.25
C ASP A 496 -0.30 42.59 7.97
N ALA A 497 -1.64 42.52 7.90
CA ALA A 497 -2.44 43.12 6.84
C ALA A 497 -2.41 44.67 6.88
N GLN A 498 -2.50 45.31 8.06
CA GLN A 498 -2.37 46.77 8.18
C GLN A 498 -1.00 47.31 7.71
N ALA A 499 0.08 46.57 7.97
CA ALA A 499 1.41 46.89 7.44
C ALA A 499 1.47 46.78 5.91
N THR A 500 0.69 45.84 5.35
CA THR A 500 0.59 45.58 3.90
C THR A 500 -0.27 46.64 3.19
N ASP A 501 -1.43 47.01 3.75
CA ASP A 501 -2.26 48.15 3.33
C ASP A 501 -1.39 49.42 3.17
N LYS A 502 -0.50 49.68 4.13
CA LYS A 502 0.39 50.84 4.13
C LYS A 502 1.38 50.81 2.97
N LYS A 503 2.04 49.67 2.73
CA LYS A 503 2.93 49.48 1.57
C LYS A 503 2.20 49.67 0.24
N ILE A 504 0.98 49.13 0.11
CA ILE A 504 0.14 49.27 -1.09
C ILE A 504 -0.22 50.74 -1.33
N GLY A 505 -0.49 51.52 -0.27
CA GLY A 505 -0.69 52.96 -0.35
C GLY A 505 0.58 53.77 -0.72
N GLU A 506 1.74 53.33 -0.26
CA GLU A 506 3.05 53.95 -0.59
C GLU A 506 3.47 53.68 -2.04
N ILE A 507 3.16 52.50 -2.58
CA ILE A 507 3.31 52.18 -4.01
C ILE A 507 2.42 53.13 -4.83
N TYR A 508 1.14 53.30 -4.48
CA TYR A 508 0.23 54.17 -5.21
C TYR A 508 0.63 55.66 -5.21
N SER A 509 1.20 56.17 -4.12
CA SER A 509 1.58 57.58 -4.05
C SER A 509 2.76 57.92 -4.96
N GLY A 510 3.70 56.99 -5.16
CA GLY A 510 4.86 57.19 -6.05
C GLY A 510 4.53 57.18 -7.55
N ILE A 511 3.50 56.44 -7.96
CA ILE A 511 3.13 56.26 -9.38
C ILE A 511 1.98 57.19 -9.80
N LYS A 512 1.38 57.92 -8.84
CA LYS A 512 0.16 58.72 -9.03
C LYS A 512 0.21 59.62 -10.27
N ASP A 513 1.33 60.27 -10.53
CA ASP A 513 1.48 61.22 -11.65
C ASP A 513 1.60 60.52 -13.02
N ASP A 514 2.25 59.35 -13.08
CA ASP A 514 2.33 58.51 -14.29
C ASP A 514 0.99 57.81 -14.57
N VAL A 515 0.27 57.37 -13.52
CA VAL A 515 -1.09 56.82 -13.62
C VAL A 515 -2.08 57.91 -14.04
N ASP A 516 -1.93 59.14 -13.55
CA ASP A 516 -2.73 60.29 -14.00
C ASP A 516 -2.34 60.75 -15.42
N LEU A 517 -1.15 60.43 -15.93
CA LEU A 517 -0.80 60.60 -17.34
C LEU A 517 -1.48 59.54 -18.22
N LEU A 518 -1.49 58.27 -17.79
CA LEU A 518 -2.13 57.15 -18.49
C LEU A 518 -3.67 57.24 -18.47
N SER A 519 -4.26 57.71 -17.37
CA SER A 519 -5.72 57.87 -17.21
C SER A 519 -6.35 58.88 -18.19
N LYS A 520 -5.54 59.80 -18.74
CA LYS A 520 -5.95 60.79 -19.75
C LYS A 520 -6.10 60.20 -21.16
N GLY A 521 -5.81 58.90 -21.33
CA GLY A 521 -6.18 58.12 -22.50
C GLY A 521 -5.19 58.16 -23.68
N PRO A 522 -5.39 57.27 -24.67
CA PRO A 522 -4.38 56.93 -25.69
C PRO A 522 -4.07 58.02 -26.72
N SER A 523 -4.80 59.14 -26.73
CA SER A 523 -4.65 60.21 -27.74
C SER A 523 -4.12 61.54 -27.16
N SER A 524 -3.58 61.55 -25.94
CA SER A 524 -3.14 62.80 -25.30
C SER A 524 -1.79 63.31 -25.87
N GLN A 525 -1.76 64.60 -26.25
CA GLN A 525 -0.55 65.24 -26.80
C GLN A 525 0.64 65.24 -25.81
N ALA A 526 0.38 65.12 -24.51
CA ALA A 526 1.41 65.01 -23.48
C ALA A 526 2.29 63.75 -23.66
N LEU A 527 1.67 62.60 -23.94
CA LEU A 527 2.38 61.33 -24.13
C LEU A 527 3.25 61.38 -25.41
N LEU A 528 2.69 61.93 -26.50
CA LEU A 528 3.42 62.19 -27.75
C LEU A 528 4.58 63.20 -27.60
N SER A 529 4.57 64.07 -26.59
CA SER A 529 5.66 65.03 -26.36
C SER A 529 6.93 64.40 -25.77
N LEU A 530 6.79 63.28 -25.04
CA LEU A 530 7.92 62.57 -24.43
C LEU A 530 8.81 61.89 -25.48
N TYR A 531 8.22 61.40 -26.58
CA TYR A 531 8.93 60.73 -27.67
C TYR A 531 9.67 61.68 -28.62
N LYS A 532 9.46 63.00 -28.53
CA LYS A 532 10.03 63.99 -29.48
C LYS A 532 11.31 64.68 -29.00
N LYS A 533 11.94 64.21 -27.92
CA LYS A 533 13.05 64.92 -27.27
C LYS A 533 14.44 64.42 -27.72
N GLU A 534 14.78 64.71 -28.97
CA GLU A 534 16.12 64.43 -29.52
C GLU A 534 17.24 65.26 -28.85
N PRO A 535 18.41 64.66 -28.56
CA PRO A 535 19.67 65.39 -28.48
C PRO A 535 20.27 65.58 -29.90
N PRO A 536 20.86 66.74 -30.23
CA PRO A 536 21.30 67.05 -31.59
C PRO A 536 22.43 66.12 -32.06
N ALA A 537 22.26 65.50 -33.22
CA ALA A 537 23.25 64.62 -33.81
C ALA A 537 24.38 65.40 -34.48
N GLN A 538 25.61 65.27 -33.96
CA GLN A 538 26.82 65.49 -34.76
C GLN A 538 27.04 64.29 -35.67
N VAL A 539 26.90 64.48 -36.98
CA VAL A 539 27.18 63.47 -37.99
C VAL A 539 28.69 63.27 -38.09
N SER A 540 29.16 62.03 -37.93
CA SER A 540 30.60 61.72 -37.99
C SER A 540 31.00 61.33 -39.41
N LEU A 541 32.10 61.93 -39.90
CA LEU A 541 32.53 61.90 -41.30
C LEU A 541 33.25 60.59 -41.73
N LEU A 542 32.95 59.47 -41.07
CA LEU A 542 33.61 58.17 -41.29
C LEU A 542 32.76 57.12 -42.04
N ASP A 543 31.47 57.40 -42.28
CA ASP A 543 30.52 56.47 -42.92
C ASP A 543 30.62 56.49 -44.47
N MET A 544 31.83 56.57 -45.05
CA MET A 544 32.02 56.71 -46.51
C MET A 544 32.53 55.47 -47.25
N ASP A 545 32.97 54.42 -46.55
CA ASP A 545 33.53 53.19 -47.13
C ASP A 545 32.56 51.97 -47.05
N ASP A 546 31.27 52.18 -47.33
CA ASP A 546 30.30 51.08 -47.47
C ASP A 546 30.46 50.41 -48.86
N GLN A 547 31.17 49.27 -48.92
CA GLN A 547 31.15 48.38 -50.09
C GLN A 547 29.92 47.48 -50.07
N GLU A 548 29.29 47.28 -51.24
CA GLU A 548 28.11 46.40 -51.41
C GLU A 548 28.47 44.93 -51.11
N GLY A 549 28.16 44.48 -49.89
CA GLY A 549 28.34 43.09 -49.47
C GLY A 549 27.14 42.20 -49.82
N ASP A 550 27.42 40.94 -50.20
CA ASP A 550 26.41 39.98 -50.67
C ASP A 550 25.34 39.63 -49.61
N VAL A 551 24.15 40.18 -49.82
CA VAL A 551 22.92 39.95 -49.03
C VAL A 551 22.49 38.47 -49.07
N ALA A 552 22.73 37.75 -50.18
CA ALA A 552 22.34 36.35 -50.33
C ALA A 552 23.24 35.42 -49.50
N GLY A 553 24.55 35.66 -49.49
CA GLY A 553 25.50 34.98 -48.60
C GLY A 553 25.14 35.13 -47.12
N ALA A 554 24.79 36.35 -46.68
CA ALA A 554 24.32 36.61 -45.32
C ALA A 554 23.02 35.85 -44.99
N ARG A 555 22.00 35.91 -45.86
CA ARG A 555 20.75 35.15 -45.71
C ARG A 555 21.00 33.63 -45.65
N GLN A 556 21.96 33.08 -46.42
CA GLN A 556 22.30 31.65 -46.36
C GLN A 556 23.00 31.25 -45.05
N LYS A 557 23.85 32.10 -44.47
CA LYS A 557 24.43 31.85 -43.14
C LYS A 557 23.36 31.89 -42.05
N LEU A 558 22.45 32.86 -42.10
CA LEU A 558 21.34 33.02 -41.15
C LEU A 558 20.45 31.77 -41.14
N ALA A 559 20.09 31.23 -42.30
CA ALA A 559 19.30 29.99 -42.42
C ALA A 559 19.97 28.75 -41.79
N LYS A 560 21.31 28.68 -41.75
CA LYS A 560 22.05 27.61 -41.05
C LYS A 560 21.94 27.77 -39.53
N VAL A 561 21.99 29.01 -39.03
CA VAL A 561 21.77 29.33 -37.60
C VAL A 561 20.33 28.97 -37.20
N ASP A 562 19.33 29.33 -38.00
CA ASP A 562 17.92 28.95 -37.78
C ASP A 562 17.74 27.43 -37.74
N THR A 563 18.36 26.69 -38.65
CA THR A 563 18.29 25.22 -38.69
C THR A 563 18.86 24.60 -37.40
N LYS A 564 20.04 25.07 -36.95
CA LYS A 564 20.67 24.60 -35.71
C LYS A 564 19.89 24.99 -34.46
N LEU A 565 19.25 26.15 -34.46
CA LEU A 565 18.35 26.60 -33.39
C LEU A 565 17.07 25.74 -33.34
N GLN A 566 16.54 25.30 -34.49
CA GLN A 566 15.43 24.35 -34.56
C GLN A 566 15.83 22.94 -34.07
N GLU A 567 17.02 22.44 -34.44
CA GLU A 567 17.56 21.18 -33.91
C GLU A 567 17.68 21.20 -32.38
N LEU A 568 18.21 22.28 -31.81
CA LEU A 568 18.32 22.45 -30.34
C LEU A 568 16.95 22.56 -29.66
N ARG A 569 15.99 23.29 -30.23
CA ARG A 569 14.60 23.33 -29.72
C ARG A 569 13.88 21.98 -29.83
N TYR A 570 14.21 21.17 -30.84
CA TYR A 570 13.70 19.80 -30.95
C TYR A 570 14.26 18.93 -29.81
N LEU A 571 15.57 18.97 -29.54
CA LEU A 571 16.17 18.24 -28.42
C LEU A 571 15.63 18.68 -27.05
N GLN A 572 15.44 19.98 -26.84
CA GLN A 572 14.78 20.51 -25.64
C GLN A 572 13.38 19.91 -25.47
N LYS A 573 12.56 19.92 -26.53
CA LYS A 573 11.21 19.35 -26.49
C LYS A 573 11.20 17.83 -26.34
N GLU A 574 12.15 17.12 -26.96
CA GLU A 574 12.33 15.69 -26.76
C GLU A 574 12.65 15.38 -25.29
N ARG A 575 13.61 16.10 -24.70
CA ARG A 575 13.97 16.00 -23.28
C ARG A 575 12.76 16.21 -22.37
N SER A 576 12.05 17.34 -22.51
CA SER A 576 10.86 17.63 -21.70
C SER A 576 9.79 16.56 -21.83
N ASN A 577 9.52 16.06 -23.03
CA ASN A 577 8.57 14.96 -23.25
C ASN A 577 9.05 13.67 -22.55
N THR A 578 10.31 13.29 -22.68
CA THR A 578 10.85 12.06 -22.04
C THR A 578 10.89 12.15 -20.52
N TYR A 579 11.05 13.36 -19.96
CA TYR A 579 10.97 13.59 -18.52
C TYR A 579 9.53 13.53 -18.00
N GLU A 580 8.54 14.12 -18.70
CA GLU A 580 7.13 13.98 -18.34
C GLU A 580 6.61 12.54 -18.53
N ASP A 581 7.10 11.78 -19.52
CA ASP A 581 6.85 10.33 -19.64
C ASP A 581 7.41 9.57 -18.43
N LEU A 582 8.66 9.83 -18.05
CA LEU A 582 9.33 9.22 -16.89
C LEU A 582 8.58 9.53 -15.59
N LYS A 583 8.21 10.80 -15.40
CA LYS A 583 7.44 11.29 -14.24
C LYS A 583 6.04 10.69 -14.17
N THR A 584 5.34 10.59 -15.31
CA THR A 584 4.03 9.93 -15.39
C THR A 584 4.13 8.45 -15.03
N LYS A 585 5.21 7.76 -15.45
CA LYS A 585 5.44 6.36 -15.09
C LYS A 585 5.87 6.18 -13.63
N GLY A 586 6.77 7.01 -13.11
CA GLY A 586 7.21 6.96 -11.72
C GLY A 586 6.09 7.23 -10.71
N HIS A 587 5.11 8.08 -11.07
CA HIS A 587 3.89 8.28 -10.27
C HIS A 587 2.81 7.20 -10.50
N GLY A 588 2.96 6.35 -11.51
CA GLY A 588 2.00 5.30 -11.87
C GLY A 588 2.46 3.87 -11.58
N ASP A 589 3.61 3.70 -10.92
CA ASP A 589 4.23 2.40 -10.65
C ASP A 589 3.81 1.85 -9.28
N ASP A 590 3.01 0.77 -9.27
CA ASP A 590 2.51 0.12 -8.05
C ASP A 590 3.19 -1.23 -7.81
N ILE A 591 4.31 -1.21 -7.09
CA ILE A 591 5.02 -2.42 -6.69
C ILE A 591 4.40 -3.15 -5.49
N SER A 592 3.26 -2.69 -4.95
CA SER A 592 2.66 -3.26 -3.73
C SER A 592 2.38 -4.76 -3.85
N LYS A 593 2.11 -5.25 -5.07
CA LYS A 593 1.88 -6.69 -5.34
C LYS A 593 3.17 -7.52 -5.30
N VAL A 594 4.33 -6.94 -5.63
CA VAL A 594 5.65 -7.58 -5.47
C VAL A 594 6.05 -7.59 -4.00
N LEU A 595 5.87 -6.45 -3.31
CA LEU A 595 6.15 -6.31 -1.88
C LEU A 595 5.28 -7.22 -0.99
N LEU A 596 4.01 -7.44 -1.36
CA LEU A 596 3.11 -8.38 -0.69
C LEU A 596 3.62 -9.84 -0.73
N VAL A 597 4.30 -10.24 -1.83
CA VAL A 597 4.85 -11.59 -1.99
C VAL A 597 6.18 -11.74 -1.24
N ASN A 598 7.06 -10.73 -1.32
CA ASN A 598 8.42 -10.81 -0.78
C ASN A 598 8.57 -10.32 0.68
N ARG A 599 7.47 -9.93 1.34
CA ARG A 599 7.35 -9.31 2.69
C ARG A 599 8.32 -9.79 3.78
N ASP A 600 8.73 -11.06 3.74
CA ASP A 600 9.51 -11.72 4.77
C ASP A 600 11.00 -11.94 4.39
N GLN A 601 11.44 -11.45 3.23
CA GLN A 601 12.86 -11.27 2.91
C GLN A 601 13.44 -10.03 3.63
N GLN A 602 14.71 -10.09 4.04
CA GLN A 602 15.36 -9.01 4.80
C GLN A 602 16.06 -7.98 3.89
N ASP A 603 16.59 -8.42 2.75
CA ASP A 603 17.31 -7.57 1.80
C ASP A 603 16.40 -7.27 0.59
N MET A 604 15.79 -6.08 0.56
CA MET A 604 14.86 -5.64 -0.49
C MET A 604 15.54 -4.91 -1.65
N ASP A 605 16.77 -4.42 -1.45
CA ASP A 605 17.59 -3.70 -2.43
C ASP A 605 17.69 -4.37 -3.82
N PRO A 606 17.88 -5.69 -3.99
CA PRO A 606 17.93 -6.30 -5.33
C PRO A 606 16.58 -6.27 -6.05
N ILE A 607 15.45 -6.33 -5.32
CA ILE A 607 14.11 -6.17 -5.90
C ILE A 607 13.92 -4.72 -6.35
N PHE A 608 14.36 -3.76 -5.53
CA PHE A 608 14.36 -2.35 -5.91
C PHE A 608 15.26 -2.09 -7.14
N GLU A 609 16.42 -2.73 -7.28
CA GLU A 609 17.26 -2.56 -8.49
C GLU A 609 16.59 -3.16 -9.74
N GLU A 610 15.96 -4.33 -9.65
CA GLU A 610 15.24 -4.96 -10.78
C GLU A 610 14.03 -4.12 -11.22
N GLU A 611 13.26 -3.58 -10.27
CA GLU A 611 12.13 -2.69 -10.56
C GLU A 611 12.61 -1.34 -11.12
N LEU A 612 13.63 -0.72 -10.53
CA LEU A 612 14.23 0.53 -11.02
C LEU A 612 14.90 0.38 -12.40
N ALA A 613 15.32 -0.83 -12.79
CA ALA A 613 15.86 -1.09 -14.12
C ALA A 613 14.88 -0.74 -15.25
N LYS A 614 13.57 -0.74 -14.97
CA LYS A 614 12.51 -0.31 -15.91
C LYS A 614 12.62 1.17 -16.32
N PHE A 615 13.25 2.01 -15.49
CA PHE A 615 13.45 3.43 -15.77
C PHE A 615 14.74 3.74 -16.53
N ARG A 616 15.74 2.83 -16.55
CA ARG A 616 17.04 3.04 -17.22
C ARG A 616 16.93 3.53 -18.67
N PRO A 617 16.03 3.02 -19.54
CA PRO A 617 15.89 3.51 -20.91
C PRO A 617 15.49 4.99 -21.03
N TYR A 618 14.82 5.55 -20.01
CA TYR A 618 14.50 6.98 -19.96
C TYR A 618 15.72 7.80 -19.55
N GLN A 619 16.49 7.35 -18.56
CA GLN A 619 17.74 7.99 -18.12
C GLN A 619 18.78 7.99 -19.25
N GLU A 620 18.94 6.87 -19.96
CA GLU A 620 19.80 6.76 -21.15
C GLU A 620 19.35 7.72 -22.26
N ARG A 621 18.05 7.84 -22.52
CA ARG A 621 17.54 8.78 -23.53
C ARG A 621 17.75 10.24 -23.13
N ILE A 622 17.53 10.60 -21.87
CA ILE A 622 17.80 11.95 -21.35
C ILE A 622 19.29 12.28 -21.50
N ALA A 623 20.20 11.38 -21.06
CA ALA A 623 21.64 11.54 -21.24
C ALA A 623 22.03 11.75 -22.72
N LEU A 624 21.49 10.92 -23.63
CA LEU A 624 21.72 11.06 -25.07
C LEU A 624 21.17 12.36 -25.68
N THR A 625 20.21 13.06 -25.04
CA THR A 625 19.83 14.43 -25.48
C THR A 625 20.81 15.48 -25.00
N VAL A 626 21.36 15.33 -23.78
CA VAL A 626 22.36 16.25 -23.21
C VAL A 626 23.68 16.14 -23.97
N ASP A 627 24.17 14.92 -24.23
CA ASP A 627 25.39 14.66 -24.99
C ASP A 627 25.32 15.23 -26.42
N LYS A 628 24.13 15.24 -27.04
CA LYS A 628 23.89 15.86 -28.36
C LYS A 628 23.77 17.39 -28.30
N GLN A 629 23.35 17.95 -27.17
CA GLN A 629 23.17 19.40 -27.02
C GLN A 629 24.52 20.13 -27.05
N VAL A 630 25.54 19.60 -26.38
CA VAL A 630 26.88 20.21 -26.26
C VAL A 630 27.55 20.50 -27.63
N PRO A 631 27.68 19.55 -28.58
CA PRO A 631 28.26 19.85 -29.89
C PRO A 631 27.41 20.83 -30.71
N LEU A 632 26.08 20.71 -30.67
CA LEU A 632 25.17 21.63 -31.39
C LEU A 632 25.24 23.07 -30.86
N ILE A 633 25.41 23.26 -29.55
CA ILE A 633 25.67 24.59 -28.97
C ILE A 633 27.00 25.17 -29.48
N ASN A 634 28.02 24.34 -29.69
CA ASN A 634 29.32 24.80 -30.20
C ASN A 634 29.26 25.10 -31.71
N GLU A 635 28.55 24.30 -32.50
CA GLU A 635 28.22 24.60 -33.91
C GLU A 635 27.43 25.92 -34.03
N LEU A 636 26.43 26.13 -33.17
CA LEU A 636 25.63 27.36 -33.12
C LEU A 636 26.49 28.59 -32.82
N LYS A 637 27.39 28.52 -31.83
CA LYS A 637 28.35 29.59 -31.49
C LYS A 637 29.27 29.91 -32.69
N GLN A 638 29.82 28.90 -33.36
CA GLN A 638 30.67 29.10 -34.53
C GLN A 638 29.90 29.73 -35.71
N ALA A 639 28.69 29.24 -35.99
CA ALA A 639 27.83 29.78 -37.04
C ALA A 639 27.43 31.24 -36.75
N MET A 640 27.06 31.56 -35.49
CA MET A 640 26.68 32.91 -35.09
C MET A 640 27.87 33.88 -35.13
N ASN A 641 29.07 33.47 -34.70
CA ASN A 641 30.29 34.28 -34.88
C ASN A 641 30.56 34.56 -36.38
N THR A 642 30.35 33.56 -37.25
CA THR A 642 30.53 33.69 -38.71
C THR A 642 29.50 34.63 -39.38
N VAL A 643 28.37 34.91 -38.72
CA VAL A 643 27.38 35.93 -39.11
C VAL A 643 27.74 37.28 -38.50
N LEU A 644 28.08 37.31 -37.20
CA LEU A 644 28.43 38.54 -36.50
C LEU A 644 29.69 39.21 -37.05
N ASP A 645 30.60 38.46 -37.67
CA ASP A 645 31.81 39.02 -38.29
C ASP A 645 31.62 39.65 -39.68
N ASP A 646 30.46 39.51 -40.33
CA ASP A 646 30.17 40.17 -41.60
C ASP A 646 30.07 41.70 -41.44
N ALA A 647 30.92 42.43 -42.15
CA ALA A 647 31.15 43.86 -41.95
C ALA A 647 29.91 44.74 -42.17
N THR A 648 29.06 44.39 -43.14
CA THR A 648 27.82 45.12 -43.50
C THR A 648 26.77 45.12 -42.40
N LEU A 649 26.77 44.13 -41.51
CA LEU A 649 25.86 44.05 -40.38
C LEU A 649 26.35 44.93 -39.22
N LYS A 650 27.67 45.03 -39.02
CA LYS A 650 28.30 45.84 -37.95
C LYS A 650 28.06 47.34 -38.11
N SER A 651 27.99 47.87 -39.34
CA SER A 651 27.69 49.30 -39.57
C SER A 651 26.21 49.63 -39.32
N LYS A 652 25.29 48.84 -39.86
CA LYS A 652 23.84 49.07 -39.74
C LYS A 652 23.30 48.88 -38.31
N LEU A 653 23.78 47.88 -37.57
CA LEU A 653 23.39 47.66 -36.16
C LEU A 653 23.60 48.90 -35.27
N ARG A 654 24.76 49.57 -35.41
CA ARG A 654 25.14 50.75 -34.60
C ARG A 654 24.19 51.95 -34.78
N LYS A 655 23.61 52.11 -35.97
CA LYS A 655 22.65 53.19 -36.27
C LYS A 655 21.29 52.90 -35.60
N ARG A 656 20.84 51.63 -35.67
CA ARG A 656 19.56 51.15 -35.07
C ARG A 656 19.59 51.15 -33.54
N GLU A 657 20.68 50.69 -32.93
CA GLU A 657 20.85 50.61 -31.47
C GLU A 657 20.66 51.97 -30.79
N LYS A 658 21.25 53.02 -31.37
CA LYS A 658 21.18 54.40 -30.87
C LYS A 658 19.76 54.99 -30.90
N ARG A 659 18.95 54.65 -31.91
CA ARG A 659 17.52 55.06 -32.01
C ARG A 659 16.66 54.27 -31.02
N ASN A 660 16.89 52.97 -30.91
CA ASN A 660 16.13 52.08 -30.03
C ASN A 660 16.35 52.35 -28.53
N SER A 661 17.54 52.80 -28.11
CA SER A 661 17.83 53.05 -26.69
C SER A 661 16.89 54.09 -26.06
N THR A 662 16.59 55.18 -26.77
CA THR A 662 15.75 56.27 -26.24
C THR A 662 14.28 55.86 -26.15
N THR A 663 13.74 55.23 -27.20
CA THR A 663 12.35 54.73 -27.23
C THR A 663 12.10 53.66 -26.16
N LYS A 664 13.05 52.74 -25.97
CA LYS A 664 12.95 51.69 -24.94
C LYS A 664 12.91 52.27 -23.52
N ALA A 665 13.69 53.32 -23.22
CA ALA A 665 13.72 53.94 -21.89
C ALA A 665 12.39 54.64 -21.51
N VAL A 666 11.68 55.22 -22.47
CA VAL A 666 10.36 55.83 -22.23
C VAL A 666 9.28 54.76 -22.05
N ASN A 667 9.26 53.74 -22.93
CA ASN A 667 8.35 52.60 -22.79
C ASN A 667 8.57 51.84 -21.48
N SER A 668 9.82 51.56 -21.07
CA SER A 668 10.10 50.80 -19.84
C SER A 668 9.64 51.53 -18.57
N ARG A 669 9.69 52.87 -18.54
CA ARG A 669 9.10 53.65 -17.44
C ARG A 669 7.59 53.49 -17.41
N LEU A 670 6.90 53.74 -18.53
CA LEU A 670 5.43 53.73 -18.57
C LEU A 670 4.86 52.33 -18.33
N LEU A 671 5.50 51.28 -18.85
CA LEU A 671 5.14 49.89 -18.59
C LEU A 671 5.43 49.49 -17.13
N GLY A 672 6.56 49.88 -16.55
CA GLY A 672 6.85 49.66 -15.13
C GLY A 672 5.82 50.32 -14.21
N SER A 673 5.47 51.59 -14.48
CA SER A 673 4.40 52.31 -13.78
C SER A 673 3.04 51.59 -13.93
N TYR A 674 2.74 51.01 -15.09
CA TYR A 674 1.53 50.20 -15.30
C TYR A 674 1.55 48.84 -14.58
N GLU A 675 2.69 48.13 -14.55
CA GLU A 675 2.84 46.88 -13.81
C GLU A 675 2.66 47.10 -12.31
N GLN A 676 3.26 48.16 -11.75
CA GLN A 676 3.08 48.52 -10.35
C GLN A 676 1.63 48.95 -10.05
N TRP A 677 0.94 49.64 -10.98
CA TRP A 677 -0.50 49.92 -10.86
C TRP A 677 -1.37 48.65 -10.91
N LYS A 678 -1.04 47.69 -11.79
CA LYS A 678 -1.70 46.38 -11.86
C LYS A 678 -1.52 45.61 -10.55
N THR A 679 -0.32 45.65 -9.97
CA THR A 679 -0.01 45.06 -8.66
C THR A 679 -0.78 45.74 -7.52
N TYR A 680 -0.89 47.07 -7.52
CA TYR A 680 -1.75 47.83 -6.60
C TYR A 680 -3.21 47.40 -6.70
N LYS A 681 -3.76 47.34 -7.92
CA LYS A 681 -5.15 46.92 -8.18
C LYS A 681 -5.42 45.48 -7.72
N GLY A 682 -4.48 44.56 -7.96
CA GLY A 682 -4.53 43.19 -7.46
C GLY A 682 -4.55 43.15 -5.93
N GLY A 683 -3.58 43.80 -5.28
CA GLY A 683 -3.46 43.85 -3.82
C GLY A 683 -4.67 44.43 -3.10
N VAL A 684 -5.37 45.43 -3.68
CA VAL A 684 -6.62 45.96 -3.10
C VAL A 684 -7.78 44.96 -3.21
N VAL A 685 -7.91 44.25 -4.33
CA VAL A 685 -8.97 43.23 -4.52
C VAL A 685 -8.72 42.00 -3.63
N GLU A 686 -7.47 41.53 -3.57
CA GLU A 686 -7.07 40.45 -2.67
C GLU A 686 -7.23 40.86 -1.20
N GLY A 687 -6.83 42.08 -0.83
CA GLY A 687 -7.04 42.65 0.49
C GLY A 687 -8.51 42.71 0.89
N GLN A 688 -9.43 43.11 -0.01
CA GLN A 688 -10.87 43.03 0.25
C GLN A 688 -11.30 41.58 0.53
N SER A 689 -10.92 40.62 -0.33
CA SER A 689 -11.25 39.20 -0.14
C SER A 689 -10.66 38.59 1.14
N PHE A 690 -9.52 39.11 1.60
CA PHE A 690 -8.87 38.71 2.84
C PHE A 690 -9.64 39.26 4.05
N TYR A 691 -10.00 40.54 4.03
CA TYR A 691 -10.81 41.13 5.10
C TYR A 691 -12.22 40.56 5.19
N GLU A 692 -12.83 40.15 4.07
CA GLU A 692 -14.10 39.40 4.07
C GLU A 692 -13.94 38.03 4.76
N ARG A 693 -12.91 37.24 4.40
CA ARG A 693 -12.61 35.96 5.06
C ARG A 693 -12.28 36.13 6.55
N LEU A 694 -11.51 37.16 6.91
CA LEU A 694 -11.16 37.47 8.30
C LEU A 694 -12.37 38.00 9.10
N LEU A 695 -13.35 38.63 8.43
CA LEU A 695 -14.64 39.00 9.03
C LEU A 695 -15.51 37.77 9.32
N THR A 696 -15.54 36.78 8.41
CA THR A 696 -16.17 35.47 8.69
C THR A 696 -15.49 34.77 9.87
N PHE A 697 -14.15 34.67 9.86
CA PHE A 697 -13.39 34.04 10.95
C PHE A 697 -13.63 34.72 12.30
N SER A 698 -13.50 36.05 12.38
CA SER A 698 -13.71 36.80 13.63
C SER A 698 -15.16 36.76 14.11
N SER A 699 -16.14 36.68 13.21
CA SER A 699 -17.56 36.52 13.57
C SER A 699 -17.86 35.11 14.10
N ASN A 700 -17.27 34.07 13.50
CA ASN A 700 -17.40 32.68 13.97
C ASN A 700 -16.72 32.48 15.33
N LEU A 701 -15.51 33.03 15.51
CA LEU A 701 -14.79 33.04 16.79
C LEU A 701 -15.59 33.79 17.88
N ARG A 702 -16.18 34.94 17.54
CA ARG A 702 -17.07 35.68 18.46
C ARG A 702 -18.27 34.84 18.88
N PHE A 703 -18.98 34.21 17.93
CA PHE A 703 -20.15 33.37 18.25
C PHE A 703 -19.78 32.14 19.09
N ALA A 704 -18.65 31.48 18.79
CA ALA A 704 -18.15 30.36 19.58
C ALA A 704 -17.80 30.78 21.03
N LEU A 705 -17.16 31.94 21.20
CA LEU A 705 -16.85 32.50 22.52
C LEU A 705 -18.11 32.95 23.28
N GLU A 706 -19.07 33.60 22.62
CA GLU A 706 -20.36 33.99 23.23
C GLU A 706 -21.11 32.75 23.74
N LYS A 707 -21.13 31.67 22.95
CA LYS A 707 -21.70 30.38 23.38
C LYS A 707 -20.93 29.78 24.57
N PHE A 708 -19.61 29.65 24.47
CA PHE A 708 -18.77 29.03 25.51
C PHE A 708 -18.85 29.78 26.84
N VAL A 709 -18.81 31.11 26.83
CA VAL A 709 -18.96 31.95 28.03
C VAL A 709 -20.38 31.81 28.62
N GLY A 710 -21.40 31.63 27.78
CA GLY A 710 -22.76 31.29 28.23
C GLY A 710 -22.84 29.93 28.92
N GLU A 711 -22.29 28.88 28.34
CA GLU A 711 -22.23 27.53 28.93
C GLU A 711 -21.45 27.52 30.25
N ARG A 712 -20.30 28.21 30.30
CA ARG A 712 -19.47 28.40 31.52
C ARG A 712 -20.17 29.18 32.63
N SER A 713 -20.94 30.23 32.30
CA SER A 713 -21.75 30.95 33.30
C SER A 713 -22.83 30.02 33.86
N ASN A 714 -23.58 29.32 32.99
CA ASN A 714 -24.61 28.37 33.42
C ASN A 714 -24.08 27.22 34.29
N GLU A 715 -22.83 26.78 34.08
CA GLU A 715 -22.15 25.84 34.98
C GLU A 715 -21.81 26.49 36.33
N ALA A 716 -21.18 27.67 36.31
CA ALA A 716 -20.81 28.41 37.52
C ALA A 716 -22.03 28.75 38.40
N ASP A 717 -23.13 29.20 37.79
CA ASP A 717 -24.37 29.59 38.47
C ASP A 717 -25.04 28.37 39.14
N LYS A 718 -24.95 27.17 38.53
CA LYS A 718 -25.37 25.89 39.13
C LYS A 718 -24.49 25.49 40.31
N LEU A 719 -23.17 25.63 40.17
CA LEU A 719 -22.22 25.33 41.24
C LEU A 719 -22.40 26.25 42.44
N VAL A 720 -22.59 27.57 42.22
CA VAL A 720 -22.93 28.54 43.26
C VAL A 720 -24.22 28.14 43.97
N SER A 721 -25.30 27.86 43.21
CA SER A 721 -26.59 27.40 43.76
C SER A 721 -26.42 26.16 44.66
N HIS A 722 -25.63 25.18 44.22
CA HIS A 722 -25.35 23.97 44.98
C HIS A 722 -24.49 24.22 46.23
N ILE A 723 -23.55 25.16 46.18
CA ILE A 723 -22.72 25.53 47.34
C ILE A 723 -23.57 26.25 48.40
N GLU A 724 -24.45 27.16 47.98
CA GLU A 724 -25.29 27.96 48.89
C GLU A 724 -26.39 27.09 49.55
N LEU A 725 -26.98 26.14 48.83
CA LEU A 725 -27.89 25.14 49.40
C LEU A 725 -27.25 24.27 50.49
N ASN A 726 -25.94 24.02 50.41
CA ASN A 726 -25.18 23.22 51.38
C ASN A 726 -24.48 24.07 52.48
N GLY A 727 -24.69 25.40 52.48
CA GLY A 727 -24.07 26.33 53.43
C GLY A 727 -24.14 25.93 54.92
N PRO A 728 -25.33 25.65 55.51
CA PRO A 728 -25.48 25.51 56.96
C PRO A 728 -24.81 24.27 57.58
N GLN A 729 -24.50 23.23 56.79
CA GLN A 729 -23.66 22.13 57.27
C GLN A 729 -22.17 22.52 57.28
N ARG A 730 -21.74 23.37 56.34
CA ARG A 730 -20.34 23.72 56.12
C ARG A 730 -19.77 24.63 57.21
N ASP A 731 -20.58 25.57 57.69
CA ASP A 731 -20.19 26.44 58.82
C ASP A 731 -19.97 25.62 60.11
N GLN A 732 -20.73 24.54 60.29
CA GLN A 732 -20.63 23.65 61.45
C GLN A 732 -19.31 22.85 61.44
N ASP A 733 -18.91 22.31 60.28
CA ASP A 733 -17.62 21.63 60.13
C ASP A 733 -16.42 22.59 60.11
N LEU A 734 -16.57 23.83 59.64
CA LEU A 734 -15.54 24.86 59.74
C LEU A 734 -15.26 25.26 61.20
N LEU A 735 -16.30 25.41 62.02
CA LEU A 735 -16.15 25.59 63.47
C LEU A 735 -15.41 24.41 64.10
N ARG A 736 -15.79 23.18 63.73
CA ARG A 736 -15.19 21.94 64.24
C ARG A 736 -13.68 21.85 63.95
N GLN A 737 -13.25 22.17 62.73
CA GLN A 737 -11.83 22.20 62.37
C GLN A 737 -11.05 23.30 63.09
N GLN A 738 -11.69 24.41 63.49
CA GLN A 738 -11.05 25.43 64.34
C GLN A 738 -10.83 24.92 65.77
N PHE A 739 -11.80 24.19 66.35
CA PHE A 739 -11.63 23.56 67.67
C PHE A 739 -10.55 22.48 67.69
N GLU A 740 -10.47 21.63 66.65
CA GLU A 740 -9.45 20.56 66.58
C GLU A 740 -8.01 21.12 66.53
N ARG A 741 -7.80 22.32 65.95
CA ARG A 741 -6.49 22.98 65.91
C ARG A 741 -5.99 23.52 67.26
N PHE A 742 -6.84 23.62 68.28
CA PHE A 742 -6.48 24.20 69.59
C PHE A 742 -6.05 23.17 70.65
N ASN A 743 -6.20 21.86 70.42
CA ASN A 743 -6.29 20.87 71.51
C ASN A 743 -5.28 19.69 71.46
N LEU A 744 -4.03 19.91 71.03
CA LEU A 744 -3.02 18.85 70.92
C LEU A 744 -1.64 19.22 71.50
N GLN A 745 -1.44 18.99 72.81
CA GLN A 745 -0.10 18.99 73.41
C GLN A 745 0.00 18.12 74.70
N THR A 746 0.22 16.81 74.57
CA THR A 746 1.01 15.93 75.49
C THR A 746 1.06 14.47 74.99
N GLN A 747 2.01 13.66 75.48
CA GLN A 747 2.27 12.24 75.10
C GLN A 747 1.85 11.27 76.22
N ALA A 748 1.68 9.95 76.00
CA ALA A 748 2.72 8.90 76.19
C ALA A 748 2.20 7.46 75.83
N PRO A 749 3.04 6.39 75.74
CA PRO A 749 2.74 5.19 74.92
C PRO A 749 2.59 3.80 75.67
N PRO A 750 3.19 2.63 75.28
CA PRO A 750 2.44 1.42 74.88
C PRO A 750 2.74 0.12 75.69
N PRO A 751 2.15 -1.05 75.34
CA PRO A 751 3.01 -2.24 75.06
C PRO A 751 2.49 -3.25 73.98
N ARG A 752 3.22 -4.38 73.85
CA ARG A 752 3.15 -5.47 72.83
C ARG A 752 2.12 -6.57 73.19
N GLN A 753 1.81 -7.62 72.39
CA GLN A 753 2.45 -8.30 71.23
C GLN A 753 1.31 -8.86 70.28
N TYR A 754 1.41 -9.82 69.33
CA TYR A 754 2.36 -10.92 69.04
C TYR A 754 2.39 -11.35 67.53
N SER A 755 2.59 -12.65 67.25
CA SER A 755 2.79 -13.37 65.97
C SER A 755 1.51 -13.66 65.14
N GLN A 756 1.51 -14.02 63.84
CA GLN A 756 2.51 -14.75 63.00
C GLN A 756 2.69 -14.21 61.55
N TYR A 757 3.78 -14.67 60.90
CA TYR A 757 4.12 -14.81 59.45
C TYR A 757 3.03 -14.55 58.38
N SER A 758 3.33 -14.10 57.15
CA SER A 758 4.57 -14.04 56.30
C SER A 758 4.25 -13.19 55.03
N GLN A 759 5.09 -12.79 54.05
CA GLN A 759 6.54 -12.62 53.70
C GLN A 759 6.52 -11.98 52.25
N TYR A 760 7.53 -11.48 51.52
CA TYR A 760 8.98 -11.13 51.62
C TYR A 760 9.29 -10.21 50.38
N SER A 761 10.44 -9.54 50.15
CA SER A 761 11.67 -9.26 50.91
C SER A 761 12.51 -8.13 50.26
N ASN A 762 13.10 -7.26 51.09
CA ASN A 762 14.48 -6.73 51.02
C ASN A 762 15.04 -6.01 49.75
N SER A 763 15.15 -4.67 49.82
CA SER A 763 16.35 -3.87 50.23
C SER A 763 17.76 -4.54 50.25
N PRO A 764 18.92 -3.83 50.17
CA PRO A 764 19.14 -2.46 50.71
C PRO A 764 20.20 -1.50 50.09
N GLY A 765 19.99 -0.19 50.30
CA GLY A 765 20.93 0.78 50.93
C GLY A 765 22.34 1.10 50.36
N GLY A 766 22.65 2.40 50.20
CA GLY A 766 24.01 2.89 49.92
C GLY A 766 24.18 4.43 49.95
N SER A 767 25.04 4.92 50.84
CA SER A 767 25.41 6.30 51.22
C SER A 767 25.63 7.38 50.13
N PHE A 768 25.59 8.65 50.57
CA PHE A 768 25.95 9.86 49.81
C PHE A 768 27.44 9.94 49.40
N SER A 769 27.70 10.60 48.27
CA SER A 769 28.88 11.46 48.08
C SER A 769 28.50 12.63 47.16
N SER A 770 29.27 13.73 47.18
CA SER A 770 28.99 14.95 46.42
C SER A 770 30.20 15.41 45.61
N SER A 771 29.97 15.81 44.36
CA SER A 771 30.96 16.52 43.53
C SER A 771 30.28 17.43 42.51
N SER A 772 31.05 18.41 42.04
CA SER A 772 30.59 19.59 41.30
C SER A 772 30.36 19.39 39.80
N GLY A 773 29.39 20.14 39.26
CA GLY A 773 29.59 20.94 38.04
C GLY A 773 29.58 20.22 36.69
N GLY A 774 28.40 20.15 36.07
CA GLY A 774 28.23 19.84 34.65
C GLY A 774 26.80 20.13 34.21
N ALA A 775 26.61 20.93 33.15
CA ALA A 775 25.27 21.22 32.63
C ALA A 775 24.86 20.14 31.60
N PRO A 776 23.67 19.53 31.71
CA PRO A 776 23.13 18.65 30.68
C PRO A 776 22.67 19.44 29.44
N PRO A 777 22.64 18.83 28.25
CA PRO A 777 22.51 19.53 26.97
C PRO A 777 21.08 20.01 26.65
N LEU A 778 21.00 20.95 25.70
CA LEU A 778 19.76 21.44 25.11
C LEU A 778 18.98 20.33 24.37
N PRO A 779 17.64 20.28 24.47
CA PRO A 779 16.82 19.45 23.58
C PRO A 779 16.97 19.85 22.11
N SER A 780 16.99 18.86 21.23
CA SER A 780 17.03 19.05 19.77
C SER A 780 15.73 19.65 19.22
N LYS A 781 15.84 20.33 18.06
CA LYS A 781 14.70 20.93 17.36
C LYS A 781 13.65 19.86 16.96
N PRO A 782 12.34 20.16 17.03
CA PRO A 782 11.34 19.38 16.32
C PRO A 782 11.53 19.53 14.80
N ASN A 783 11.45 18.42 14.06
CA ASN A 783 11.25 18.47 12.62
C ASN A 783 9.81 18.90 12.32
N ALA A 784 9.61 19.68 11.26
CA ALA A 784 8.28 19.90 10.68
C ALA A 784 7.98 18.78 9.69
N SER A 785 6.83 18.09 9.87
CA SER A 785 6.05 17.36 8.84
C SER A 785 4.98 16.47 9.50
N THR A 786 3.80 17.03 9.80
CA THR A 786 2.52 16.29 9.96
C THR A 786 1.36 17.30 9.94
N ASP A 787 0.88 17.68 8.76
CA ASP A 787 -0.34 18.48 8.62
C ASP A 787 -1.58 17.56 8.64
N PHE A 788 -2.45 17.73 9.64
CA PHE A 788 -3.71 16.97 9.70
C PHE A 788 -4.88 17.70 10.38
N TYR A 789 -5.13 18.97 10.00
CA TYR A 789 -6.45 19.58 10.17
C TYR A 789 -6.74 20.62 9.08
N SER A 790 -7.55 20.24 8.09
CA SER A 790 -7.94 21.09 6.96
C SER A 790 -8.92 22.20 7.36
N THR A 791 -8.38 23.30 7.90
CA THR A 791 -9.01 24.63 7.80
C THR A 791 -8.07 25.54 7.01
N PRO A 792 -8.54 26.25 5.96
CA PRO A 792 -7.63 27.02 5.12
C PRO A 792 -6.95 28.14 5.91
N SER A 793 -5.63 28.02 6.12
CA SER A 793 -4.82 29.15 6.56
C SER A 793 -4.73 30.16 5.42
N ALA A 794 -5.74 31.03 5.32
CA ALA A 794 -5.86 32.07 4.30
C ALA A 794 -4.82 33.22 4.42
N TYR A 795 -3.67 32.91 4.99
CA TYR A 795 -2.49 33.75 5.07
C TYR A 795 -1.29 32.93 4.60
N ASP A 796 -0.99 33.04 3.31
CA ASP A 796 0.21 32.49 2.68
C ASP A 796 1.26 33.61 2.55
N PRO A 797 2.36 33.57 3.34
CA PRO A 797 3.41 34.57 3.26
C PRO A 797 4.18 34.57 1.92
N SER A 798 4.09 33.49 1.14
CA SER A 798 4.86 33.34 -0.11
C SER A 798 4.31 34.24 -1.23
N LEU A 799 2.99 34.37 -1.35
CA LEU A 799 2.35 35.29 -2.30
C LEU A 799 2.76 36.75 -2.03
N TYR A 800 2.73 37.18 -0.77
CA TYR A 800 3.16 38.53 -0.40
C TYR A 800 4.69 38.74 -0.40
N SER A 801 5.50 37.68 -0.54
CA SER A 801 6.96 37.81 -0.65
C SER A 801 7.41 38.55 -1.92
N GLN A 802 6.57 38.60 -2.97
CA GLN A 802 6.83 39.36 -4.19
C GLN A 802 6.96 40.88 -3.90
N PHE A 803 6.19 41.41 -2.95
CA PHE A 803 6.26 42.81 -2.49
C PHE A 803 7.53 43.15 -1.68
N ASN A 804 8.43 42.18 -1.46
CA ASN A 804 9.67 42.34 -0.70
C ASN A 804 10.93 42.17 -1.58
N ARG A 805 10.79 42.13 -2.93
CA ARG A 805 11.88 41.93 -3.90
C ARG A 805 12.22 43.14 -4.78
N GLN A 806 11.64 44.31 -4.52
CA GLN A 806 12.02 45.57 -5.18
C GLN A 806 12.27 46.67 -4.14
N SER A 807 13.54 46.83 -3.76
CA SER A 807 14.10 47.91 -2.93
C SER A 807 15.60 47.98 -3.17
#